data_AF-A0A167ILJ6-F1
#
_entry.id   AF-A0A167ILJ6-F1
#
_cell.length_a   1.000
_cell.length_b   1.000
_cell.length_c   1.000
_cell.angle_alpha   90.00
_cell.angle_beta   90.00
_cell.angle_gamma   90.00
#
_symmetry.space_group_name_H-M   'P 1'
#
loop_
_entity.id
_entity.type
_entity.pdbx_description
1 polymer ?
#
loop_
_entity_poly.entity_id
_entity_poly.type
_entity_poly.pdbx_seq_one_letter_code
_entity_poly.pdbx_strand_id
1 'polypeptide(L)'
;MCMKHLWLPLVLALGFQTQALEVHGPKYIQPGEAVMFNVVDSEKYQQIEWQQSFFNGEIYTTGDKQQTLQLALSPASADSYIFIRAFGVDGWNYDIADLEIEVKQNKPQPVDVTIQGPAKLSKGQSADYTIMGLPAGTRVDWVIADEFGNDRGLKVTPNGDTVTLKVNKRYSGSDALLVNAVYVQNGWQYVQTKNVSLGTALPQPELSLEFDTAYTALISGGIQANVSNLPVDAQINYTWRVVTPPIASSITLQNETTNNVALLAQNVDVASKATLAVKVEITTNDQQAILEKEFDITIEPNLPPQLSHQLSTATLWNTEKTKLIVNVSEPEQEMFDFRLDNLTPALVQVQKTAEGEYELTANSDTNDTASLKLIATDVHGNLNEQVVDVGIKKLPVITFEHAMKRYAKSKVSLTANVDVPLSFIRNITWHQRLGSNVTLDDSTTLAPSFIANALPQEYRFELEVDLGNGVSVSHETQVNTFQVKVLNDTGDKRLIDDSDNWHSQSSNGVLQGLDAQHGRDSVPNLIKLGSGPDGFDFIFLNEQGHFVENFAADAHCLQDNVSGLTWLLKSANSYPLDQKLPLSDANCMGSNCSINAVIQDLNTKNLCGKQDWKLPSINQALSVLSVNQQNSTLAWLSNDELTSTPSVLNLRTSTTKEQKYYVFLVYGEELNGTWKSVEENAQFLLVAEQ
;
A
#
# COMPACT_ATOMS: atom_id res chain seq x y z
N MET A 1 -8.05 -65.35 114.54
CA MET A 1 -8.18 -64.00 115.15
C MET A 1 -8.48 -63.01 114.04
N CYS A 2 -9.49 -62.15 114.27
CA CYS A 2 -9.92 -60.90 113.59
C CYS A 2 -8.91 -60.20 112.65
N MET A 3 -9.24 -59.40 111.62
CA MET A 3 -10.49 -58.78 111.12
C MET A 3 -10.26 -58.11 109.74
N LYS A 4 -11.28 -58.16 108.86
CA LYS A 4 -11.91 -57.13 107.99
C LYS A 4 -11.14 -56.27 106.95
N HIS A 5 -11.59 -56.44 105.68
CA HIS A 5 -12.14 -55.47 104.67
C HIS A 5 -11.46 -54.10 104.46
N LEU A 6 -11.38 -53.47 103.27
CA LEU A 6 -12.02 -53.61 101.95
C LEU A 6 -11.18 -52.77 100.94
N TRP A 7 -11.12 -53.16 99.66
CA TRP A 7 -11.40 -52.34 98.44
C TRP A 7 -11.10 -53.19 97.18
N LEU A 8 -12.04 -53.17 96.23
CA LEU A 8 -12.06 -53.87 94.93
C LEU A 8 -11.19 -53.13 93.88
N PRO A 9 -10.69 -53.80 92.83
CA PRO A 9 -11.48 -53.88 91.59
C PRO A 9 -11.47 -55.25 90.88
N LEU A 10 -12.37 -55.31 89.90
CA LEU A 10 -13.02 -56.42 89.24
C LEU A 10 -12.38 -56.72 87.87
N VAL A 11 -12.10 -58.00 87.62
CA VAL A 11 -12.26 -58.82 86.39
C VAL A 11 -11.77 -58.28 85.04
N LEU A 12 -10.92 -59.07 84.38
CA LEU A 12 -11.21 -59.63 83.04
C LEU A 12 -10.34 -60.88 82.81
N ALA A 13 -10.90 -62.06 83.04
CA ALA A 13 -10.36 -63.32 82.54
C ALA A 13 -11.01 -63.59 81.18
N LEU A 14 -10.29 -63.24 80.10
CA LEU A 14 -10.69 -63.57 78.74
C LEU A 14 -10.42 -65.06 78.49
N GLY A 15 -11.49 -65.85 78.45
CA GLY A 15 -11.46 -67.15 77.79
C GLY A 15 -11.35 -66.90 76.29
N PHE A 16 -10.16 -67.14 75.72
CA PHE A 16 -9.98 -67.15 74.28
C PHE A 16 -10.60 -68.43 73.72
N GLN A 17 -11.77 -68.31 73.10
CA GLN A 17 -12.18 -69.27 72.08
C GLN A 17 -11.25 -69.06 70.89
N THR A 18 -10.27 -69.95 70.69
CA THR A 18 -9.55 -70.04 69.42
C THR A 18 -10.58 -70.43 68.36
N GLN A 19 -10.82 -69.55 67.39
CA GLN A 19 -11.53 -69.98 66.20
C GLN A 19 -10.60 -70.96 65.48
N ALA A 20 -11.06 -72.16 65.16
CA ALA A 20 -10.22 -73.11 64.45
C ALA A 20 -9.97 -72.56 63.05
N LEU A 21 -8.69 -72.44 62.68
CA LEU A 21 -8.33 -72.16 61.30
C LEU A 21 -8.89 -73.29 60.44
N GLU A 22 -9.58 -72.94 59.35
CA GLU A 22 -10.14 -73.95 58.46
C GLU A 22 -9.21 -74.13 57.26
N VAL A 23 -8.76 -75.37 57.03
CA VAL A 23 -7.92 -75.75 55.91
C VAL A 23 -8.63 -76.82 55.10
N HIS A 24 -8.76 -76.57 53.80
CA HIS A 24 -9.34 -77.51 52.86
C HIS A 24 -8.26 -78.34 52.19
N GLY A 25 -8.48 -79.65 52.13
CA GLY A 25 -7.62 -80.59 51.44
C GLY A 25 -8.09 -82.03 51.64
N PRO A 26 -7.40 -83.00 51.03
CA PRO A 26 -7.81 -84.39 51.14
C PRO A 26 -7.45 -85.00 52.49
N LYS A 27 -8.15 -86.07 52.83
CA LYS A 27 -7.86 -86.93 53.97
C LYS A 27 -6.91 -88.08 53.58
N TYR A 28 -6.86 -88.43 52.30
CA TYR A 28 -6.09 -89.54 51.77
C TYR A 28 -5.15 -89.09 50.67
N ILE A 29 -3.97 -89.69 50.61
CA ILE A 29 -3.00 -89.52 49.53
C ILE A 29 -2.36 -90.87 49.20
N GLN A 30 -2.02 -91.12 47.93
CA GLN A 30 -1.27 -92.32 47.53
C GLN A 30 0.19 -91.98 47.18
N PRO A 31 1.14 -92.92 47.33
CA PRO A 31 2.52 -92.68 46.91
C PRO A 31 2.62 -92.29 45.44
N GLY A 32 3.41 -91.25 45.15
CA GLY A 32 3.59 -90.68 43.82
C GLY A 32 2.55 -89.63 43.41
N GLU A 33 1.61 -89.30 44.31
CA GLU A 33 0.61 -88.26 44.11
C GLU A 33 1.05 -86.92 44.73
N ALA A 34 0.58 -85.82 44.15
CA ALA A 34 0.61 -84.50 44.78
C ALA A 34 -0.81 -83.98 45.02
N VAL A 35 -1.04 -83.39 46.19
CA VAL A 35 -2.32 -82.82 46.59
C VAL A 35 -2.16 -81.40 47.11
N MET A 36 -3.20 -80.60 46.97
CA MET A 36 -3.26 -79.20 47.39
C MET A 36 -4.07 -79.05 48.67
N PHE A 37 -3.60 -78.16 49.53
CA PHE A 37 -4.31 -77.63 50.68
C PHE A 37 -4.47 -76.13 50.53
N ASN A 38 -5.61 -75.59 50.96
CA ASN A 38 -5.92 -74.17 50.88
C ASN A 38 -6.50 -73.68 52.21
N VAL A 39 -5.97 -72.59 52.74
CA VAL A 39 -6.52 -71.93 53.93
C VAL A 39 -7.76 -71.12 53.55
N VAL A 40 -8.88 -71.41 54.22
CA VAL A 40 -10.14 -70.69 54.04
C VAL A 40 -10.04 -69.32 54.69
N ASP A 41 -10.64 -68.31 54.07
CA ASP A 41 -10.63 -66.92 54.54
C ASP A 41 -9.21 -66.39 54.84
N SER A 42 -8.21 -66.84 54.06
CA SER A 42 -6.79 -66.46 54.22
C SER A 42 -6.54 -64.95 54.21
N GLU A 43 -7.47 -64.15 53.68
CA GLU A 43 -7.44 -62.69 53.75
C GLU A 43 -7.41 -62.15 55.18
N LYS A 44 -8.02 -62.86 56.14
CA LYS A 44 -8.06 -62.48 57.57
C LYS A 44 -6.68 -62.49 58.24
N TYR A 45 -5.75 -63.30 57.73
CA TYR A 45 -4.43 -63.48 58.33
C TYR A 45 -3.39 -62.65 57.57
N GLN A 46 -2.37 -62.16 58.27
CA GLN A 46 -1.25 -61.44 57.65
C GLN A 46 -0.26 -62.42 57.02
N GLN A 47 -0.05 -63.57 57.65
CA GLN A 47 0.87 -64.62 57.20
C GLN A 47 0.31 -65.99 57.58
N ILE A 48 0.58 -67.01 56.76
CA ILE A 48 0.29 -68.41 57.07
C ILE A 48 1.61 -69.17 57.13
N GLU A 49 1.79 -69.99 58.17
CA GLU A 49 2.94 -70.88 58.30
C GLU A 49 2.49 -72.33 58.38
N TRP A 50 3.29 -73.22 57.78
CA TRP A 50 3.02 -74.64 57.73
C TRP A 50 4.12 -75.43 58.43
N GLN A 51 3.71 -76.35 59.30
CA GLN A 51 4.59 -77.34 59.92
C GLN A 51 4.14 -78.74 59.52
N GLN A 52 5.08 -79.66 59.45
CA GLN A 52 4.82 -81.03 59.01
C GLN A 52 5.58 -82.05 59.86
N SER A 53 5.07 -83.28 59.91
CA SER A 53 5.83 -84.44 60.36
C SER A 53 6.94 -84.78 59.38
N PHE A 54 7.90 -85.61 59.79
CA PHE A 54 8.85 -86.20 58.85
C PHE A 54 8.12 -87.24 57.98
N PHE A 55 8.26 -87.15 56.66
CA PHE A 55 7.75 -88.12 55.69
C PHE A 55 8.63 -88.11 54.43
N ASN A 56 8.52 -89.14 53.60
CA ASN A 56 9.27 -89.27 52.35
C ASN A 56 8.55 -88.55 51.20
N GLY A 57 8.75 -87.24 51.10
CA GLY A 57 8.19 -86.40 50.06
C GLY A 57 8.58 -84.94 50.25
N GLU A 58 7.86 -84.05 49.58
CA GLU A 58 8.15 -82.62 49.54
C GLU A 58 6.87 -81.81 49.74
N ILE A 59 7.02 -80.60 50.29
CA ILE A 59 5.96 -79.60 50.30
C ILE A 59 6.42 -78.31 49.63
N TYR A 60 5.47 -77.63 49.01
CA TYR A 60 5.65 -76.34 48.36
C TYR A 60 4.53 -75.40 48.79
N THR A 61 4.85 -74.27 49.40
CA THR A 61 3.86 -73.24 49.73
C THR A 61 3.81 -72.18 48.63
N THR A 62 2.61 -71.73 48.29
CA THR A 62 2.35 -70.76 47.23
C THR A 62 1.32 -69.71 47.66
N GLY A 63 1.26 -68.59 46.92
CA GLY A 63 0.43 -67.42 47.24
C GLY A 63 1.15 -66.37 48.08
N ASP A 64 0.68 -65.12 48.01
CA ASP A 64 1.33 -63.94 48.62
C ASP A 64 1.52 -64.07 50.15
N LYS A 65 0.68 -64.87 50.82
CA LYS A 65 0.75 -65.15 52.26
C LYS A 65 1.05 -66.62 52.59
N GLN A 66 1.49 -67.40 51.60
CA GLN A 66 1.64 -68.87 51.70
C GLN A 66 0.31 -69.59 52.02
N GLN A 67 -0.81 -69.06 51.51
CA GLN A 67 -2.14 -69.58 51.81
C GLN A 67 -2.45 -70.96 51.19
N THR A 68 -1.66 -71.40 50.22
CA THR A 68 -1.78 -72.72 49.61
C THR A 68 -0.55 -73.55 49.88
N LEU A 69 -0.74 -74.84 50.16
CA LEU A 69 0.32 -75.84 50.37
C LEU A 69 0.10 -77.00 49.40
N GLN A 70 1.06 -77.26 48.54
CA GLN A 70 1.14 -78.49 47.77
C GLN A 70 1.99 -79.51 48.54
N LEU A 71 1.45 -80.70 48.77
CA LEU A 71 2.19 -81.83 49.30
C LEU A 71 2.36 -82.88 48.21
N ALA A 72 3.60 -83.23 47.89
CA ALA A 72 3.97 -84.27 46.94
C ALA A 72 4.59 -85.46 47.67
N LEU A 73 3.95 -86.63 47.61
CA LEU A 73 4.44 -87.84 48.25
C LEU A 73 5.32 -88.65 47.29
N SER A 74 6.50 -89.07 47.73
CA SER A 74 7.39 -89.89 46.91
C SER A 74 6.71 -91.21 46.51
N PRO A 75 6.86 -91.71 45.27
CA PRO A 75 6.38 -93.03 44.88
C PRO A 75 6.94 -94.17 45.74
N ALA A 76 8.09 -93.96 46.37
CA ALA A 76 8.75 -94.93 47.25
C ALA A 76 8.40 -94.72 48.75
N SER A 77 7.48 -93.83 49.08
CA SER A 77 7.06 -93.62 50.46
C SER A 77 6.38 -94.87 51.03
N ALA A 78 6.78 -95.23 52.26
CA ALA A 78 6.15 -96.25 53.09
C ALA A 78 5.47 -95.64 54.33
N ASP A 79 5.30 -94.31 54.34
CA ASP A 79 4.64 -93.60 55.44
C ASP A 79 3.18 -94.05 55.52
N SER A 80 2.63 -94.15 56.73
CA SER A 80 1.21 -94.51 56.94
C SER A 80 0.34 -93.30 57.21
N TYR A 81 0.90 -92.28 57.86
CA TYR A 81 0.23 -91.03 58.19
C TYR A 81 1.18 -89.86 58.06
N ILE A 82 0.66 -88.73 57.59
CA ILE A 82 1.36 -87.46 57.50
C ILE A 82 0.55 -86.45 58.31
N PHE A 83 1.20 -85.76 59.23
CA PHE A 83 0.59 -84.72 60.03
C PHE A 83 1.06 -83.36 59.53
N ILE A 84 0.11 -82.49 59.22
CA ILE A 84 0.37 -81.11 58.80
C ILE A 84 -0.36 -80.20 59.78
N ARG A 85 0.32 -79.14 60.21
CA ARG A 85 -0.26 -78.08 61.02
C ARG A 85 -0.13 -76.75 60.29
N ALA A 86 -1.23 -76.04 60.15
CA ALA A 86 -1.24 -74.66 59.66
C ALA A 86 -1.40 -73.68 60.81
N PHE A 87 -0.70 -72.55 60.74
CA PHE A 87 -0.81 -71.42 61.65
C PHE A 87 -1.24 -70.19 60.84
N GLY A 88 -2.42 -69.65 61.12
CA GLY A 88 -2.87 -68.37 60.57
C GLY A 88 -2.51 -67.26 61.53
N VAL A 89 -1.55 -66.41 61.17
CA VAL A 89 -1.00 -65.36 62.04
C VAL A 89 -1.62 -64.00 61.69
N ASP A 90 -2.20 -63.33 62.68
CA ASP A 90 -2.65 -61.93 62.58
C ASP A 90 -2.13 -61.13 63.79
N GLY A 91 -1.06 -60.37 63.58
CA GLY A 91 -0.34 -59.66 64.64
C GLY A 91 0.28 -60.64 65.65
N TRP A 92 -0.20 -60.60 66.91
CA TRP A 92 0.25 -61.48 67.99
C TRP A 92 -0.70 -62.68 68.24
N ASN A 93 -1.81 -62.76 67.51
CA ASN A 93 -2.76 -63.86 67.61
C ASN A 93 -2.49 -64.88 66.50
N TYR A 94 -2.71 -66.16 66.81
CA TYR A 94 -2.66 -67.21 65.80
C TYR A 94 -3.80 -68.21 65.99
N ASP A 95 -4.38 -68.64 64.88
CA ASP A 95 -5.30 -69.78 64.82
C ASP A 95 -4.57 -70.99 64.24
N ILE A 96 -4.96 -72.20 64.65
CA ILE A 96 -4.32 -73.43 64.21
C ILE A 96 -5.30 -74.37 63.52
N ALA A 97 -4.81 -75.10 62.52
CA ALA A 97 -5.49 -76.23 61.90
C ALA A 97 -4.55 -77.44 61.92
N ASP A 98 -4.99 -78.53 62.53
CA ASP A 98 -4.29 -79.82 62.49
C ASP A 98 -4.94 -80.72 61.43
N LEU A 99 -4.13 -81.22 60.51
CA LEU A 99 -4.54 -82.13 59.45
C LEU A 99 -3.79 -83.44 59.60
N GLU A 100 -4.54 -84.53 59.63
CA GLU A 100 -4.04 -85.90 59.59
C GLU A 100 -4.40 -86.50 58.23
N ILE A 101 -3.37 -86.82 57.45
CA ILE A 101 -3.51 -87.40 56.12
C ILE A 101 -3.07 -88.86 56.20
N GLU A 102 -3.96 -89.78 55.87
CA GLU A 102 -3.67 -91.22 55.86
C GLU A 102 -3.17 -91.61 54.46
N VAL A 103 -2.01 -92.26 54.40
CA VAL A 103 -1.41 -92.72 53.15
C VAL A 103 -2.07 -94.05 52.76
N LYS A 104 -2.76 -94.07 51.61
CA LYS A 104 -3.47 -95.25 51.10
C LYS A 104 -3.04 -95.60 49.70
N GLN A 105 -3.05 -96.88 49.38
CA GLN A 105 -2.89 -97.37 48.02
C GLN A 105 -4.26 -97.50 47.34
N ASN A 106 -4.27 -97.49 46.01
CA ASN A 106 -5.47 -97.67 45.17
C ASN A 106 -6.51 -96.54 45.29
N LYS A 107 -6.12 -95.31 44.95
CA LYS A 107 -7.06 -94.19 44.81
C LYS A 107 -8.22 -94.57 43.87
N PRO A 108 -9.49 -94.39 44.29
CA PRO A 108 -10.64 -94.65 43.43
C PRO A 108 -10.60 -93.82 42.13
N GLN A 109 -11.29 -94.30 41.09
CA GLN A 109 -11.52 -93.47 39.90
C GLN A 109 -12.47 -92.31 40.24
N PRO A 110 -12.23 -91.09 39.73
CA PRO A 110 -13.14 -89.97 39.92
C PRO A 110 -14.51 -90.23 39.29
N VAL A 111 -15.54 -89.55 39.79
CA VAL A 111 -16.82 -89.43 39.05
C VAL A 111 -16.62 -88.64 37.76
N ASP A 112 -17.39 -88.98 36.73
CA ASP A 112 -17.37 -88.25 35.44
C ASP A 112 -17.86 -86.81 35.64
N VAL A 113 -16.92 -85.87 35.62
CA VAL A 113 -17.18 -84.43 35.75
C VAL A 113 -16.71 -83.69 34.52
N THR A 114 -17.38 -82.58 34.19
CA THR A 114 -16.99 -81.74 33.06
C THR A 114 -17.08 -80.27 33.42
N ILE A 115 -16.13 -79.47 32.94
CA ILE A 115 -16.19 -78.01 33.06
C ILE A 115 -16.91 -77.46 31.82
N GLN A 116 -18.08 -76.87 32.02
CA GLN A 116 -18.80 -76.11 30.99
C GLN A 116 -18.33 -74.66 30.96
N GLY A 117 -18.36 -74.05 29.77
CA GLY A 117 -17.83 -72.70 29.51
C GLY A 117 -17.28 -72.58 28.08
N PRO A 118 -17.03 -71.35 27.58
CA PRO A 118 -16.54 -71.14 26.23
C PRO A 118 -15.12 -71.69 26.03
N ALA A 119 -14.80 -72.16 24.82
CA ALA A 119 -13.46 -72.64 24.47
C ALA A 119 -12.49 -71.52 24.03
N LYS A 120 -13.02 -70.31 23.80
CA LYS A 120 -12.29 -69.13 23.34
C LYS A 120 -12.70 -67.88 24.12
N LEU A 121 -11.74 -67.02 24.45
CA LEU A 121 -11.99 -65.73 25.12
C LEU A 121 -11.10 -64.62 24.52
N SER A 122 -11.62 -63.43 24.26
CA SER A 122 -10.80 -62.30 23.78
C SER A 122 -10.32 -61.39 24.91
N LYS A 123 -9.22 -60.66 24.69
CA LYS A 123 -8.69 -59.69 25.67
C LYS A 123 -9.75 -58.64 26.02
N GLY A 124 -9.99 -58.43 27.31
CA GLY A 124 -11.01 -57.53 27.84
C GLY A 124 -12.38 -58.17 28.13
N GLN A 125 -12.60 -59.42 27.70
CA GLN A 125 -13.84 -60.17 27.97
C GLN A 125 -13.77 -60.96 29.28
N SER A 126 -14.95 -61.35 29.78
CA SER A 126 -15.12 -62.25 30.91
C SER A 126 -16.10 -63.36 30.57
N ALA A 127 -15.89 -64.55 31.11
CA ALA A 127 -16.81 -65.67 30.99
C ALA A 127 -16.84 -66.52 32.25
N ASP A 128 -17.96 -67.21 32.45
CA ASP A 128 -18.16 -68.14 33.56
C ASP A 128 -17.85 -69.57 33.13
N TYR A 129 -17.18 -70.31 34.02
CA TYR A 129 -16.89 -71.72 33.90
C TYR A 129 -17.51 -72.46 35.08
N THR A 130 -18.29 -73.51 34.80
CA THR A 130 -19.04 -74.26 35.82
C THR A 130 -18.67 -75.72 35.75
N ILE A 131 -18.33 -76.34 36.87
CA ILE A 131 -18.12 -77.79 36.94
C ILE A 131 -19.46 -78.51 37.15
N MET A 132 -19.72 -79.50 36.31
CA MET A 132 -20.97 -80.29 36.31
C MET A 132 -20.67 -81.73 36.69
N GLY A 133 -21.62 -82.38 37.36
CA GLY A 133 -21.55 -83.81 37.71
C GLY A 133 -21.06 -84.13 39.13
N LEU A 134 -20.82 -83.10 39.96
CA LEU A 134 -20.44 -83.28 41.36
C LEU A 134 -21.67 -83.53 42.27
N PRO A 135 -21.55 -84.40 43.30
CA PRO A 135 -22.57 -84.54 44.33
C PRO A 135 -22.82 -83.21 45.06
N ALA A 136 -24.08 -82.95 45.45
CA ALA A 136 -24.45 -81.73 46.16
C ALA A 136 -23.63 -81.54 47.45
N GLY A 137 -23.08 -80.34 47.64
CA GLY A 137 -22.25 -80.00 48.80
C GLY A 137 -20.77 -80.38 48.66
N THR A 138 -20.34 -80.92 47.51
CA THR A 138 -18.91 -81.09 47.21
C THR A 138 -18.28 -79.72 46.99
N ARG A 139 -17.23 -79.39 47.74
CA ARG A 139 -16.54 -78.10 47.59
C ARG A 139 -15.50 -78.16 46.48
N VAL A 140 -15.38 -77.06 45.73
CA VAL A 140 -14.48 -76.90 44.58
C VAL A 140 -13.59 -75.69 44.80
N ASP A 141 -12.28 -75.86 44.64
CA ASP A 141 -11.29 -74.79 44.60
C ASP A 141 -10.82 -74.61 43.14
N TRP A 142 -10.90 -73.38 42.64
CA TRP A 142 -10.55 -73.06 41.26
C TRP A 142 -9.13 -72.51 41.17
N VAL A 143 -8.32 -73.10 40.30
CA VAL A 143 -6.98 -72.63 39.98
C VAL A 143 -6.94 -72.30 38.49
N ILE A 144 -6.70 -71.03 38.16
CA ILE A 144 -6.62 -70.57 36.77
C ILE A 144 -5.25 -69.97 36.53
N ALA A 145 -4.57 -70.48 35.51
CA ALA A 145 -3.26 -70.02 35.11
C ALA A 145 -3.07 -70.19 33.60
N ASP A 146 -2.03 -69.56 33.05
CA ASP A 146 -1.54 -69.92 31.73
C ASP A 146 -0.89 -71.32 31.73
N GLU A 147 -0.50 -71.81 30.55
CA GLU A 147 0.17 -73.12 30.41
C GLU A 147 1.52 -73.22 31.16
N PHE A 148 2.05 -72.09 31.63
CA PHE A 148 3.28 -71.98 32.43
C PHE A 148 2.99 -71.76 33.93
N GLY A 149 1.73 -71.80 34.36
CA GLY A 149 1.34 -71.66 35.76
C GLY A 149 1.28 -70.22 36.29
N ASN A 150 1.30 -69.19 35.42
CA ASN A 150 1.23 -67.79 35.82
C ASN A 150 -0.21 -67.23 35.69
N ASP A 151 -0.61 -66.38 36.63
CA ASP A 151 -1.93 -65.72 36.69
C ASP A 151 -1.93 -64.27 36.17
N ARG A 152 -0.84 -63.85 35.50
CA ARG A 152 -0.50 -62.46 35.15
C ARG A 152 -1.61 -61.71 34.40
N GLY A 153 -2.40 -60.93 35.13
CA GLY A 153 -3.46 -60.09 34.56
C GLY A 153 -4.78 -60.81 34.28
N LEU A 154 -4.97 -62.00 34.85
CA LEU A 154 -6.26 -62.67 34.95
C LEU A 154 -6.95 -62.18 36.23
N LYS A 155 -8.24 -61.86 36.15
CA LYS A 155 -9.07 -61.64 37.34
C LYS A 155 -10.01 -62.82 37.46
N VAL A 156 -9.87 -63.56 38.56
CA VAL A 156 -10.63 -64.76 38.87
C VAL A 156 -11.58 -64.44 40.02
N THR A 157 -12.85 -64.82 39.91
CA THR A 157 -13.84 -64.63 40.97
C THR A 157 -14.60 -65.94 41.17
N PRO A 158 -14.22 -66.75 42.18
CA PRO A 158 -14.90 -68.01 42.46
C PRO A 158 -16.27 -67.79 43.12
N ASN A 159 -17.23 -68.67 42.79
CA ASN A 159 -18.58 -68.70 43.35
C ASN A 159 -19.11 -70.14 43.40
N GLY A 160 -18.64 -70.92 44.38
CA GLY A 160 -18.99 -72.34 44.52
C GLY A 160 -18.57 -73.16 43.30
N ASP A 161 -19.53 -73.82 42.66
CA ASP A 161 -19.31 -74.68 41.49
C ASP A 161 -19.03 -73.90 40.20
N THR A 162 -19.03 -72.56 40.25
CA THR A 162 -18.74 -71.66 39.12
C THR A 162 -17.56 -70.74 39.42
N VAL A 163 -16.78 -70.40 38.39
CA VAL A 163 -15.75 -69.36 38.45
C VAL A 163 -15.88 -68.40 37.28
N THR A 164 -15.84 -67.10 37.56
CA THR A 164 -15.78 -66.06 36.53
C THR A 164 -14.32 -65.73 36.24
N LEU A 165 -13.92 -65.87 34.98
CA LEU A 165 -12.59 -65.52 34.48
C LEU A 165 -12.67 -64.28 33.59
N LYS A 166 -11.93 -63.22 33.94
CA LYS A 166 -11.74 -62.03 33.11
C LYS A 166 -10.29 -61.90 32.66
N VAL A 167 -10.08 -61.82 31.35
CA VAL A 167 -8.76 -61.56 30.76
C VAL A 167 -8.59 -60.05 30.61
N ASN A 168 -7.64 -59.46 31.35
CA ASN A 168 -7.40 -58.02 31.26
C ASN A 168 -6.89 -57.64 29.86
N LYS A 169 -7.22 -56.42 29.38
CA LYS A 169 -6.76 -55.91 28.08
C LYS A 169 -5.24 -55.93 27.93
N ARG A 170 -4.50 -55.82 29.03
CA ARG A 170 -3.02 -55.84 29.08
C ARG A 170 -2.41 -57.23 29.31
N TYR A 171 -3.21 -58.30 29.27
CA TYR A 171 -2.71 -59.66 29.44
C TYR A 171 -1.61 -59.97 28.40
N SER A 172 -0.45 -60.40 28.90
CA SER A 172 0.78 -60.65 28.16
C SER A 172 1.29 -62.09 28.30
N GLY A 173 0.50 -62.98 28.90
CA GLY A 173 0.79 -64.41 28.97
C GLY A 173 0.48 -65.11 27.65
N SER A 174 0.56 -66.45 27.63
CA SER A 174 0.37 -67.23 26.41
C SER A 174 -1.07 -67.24 25.91
N ASP A 175 -1.26 -67.68 24.66
CA ASP A 175 -2.58 -67.76 24.01
C ASP A 175 -3.45 -68.93 24.52
N ALA A 176 -2.96 -69.70 25.51
CA ALA A 176 -3.66 -70.82 26.12
C ALA A 176 -3.77 -70.66 27.65
N LEU A 177 -5.01 -70.75 28.16
CA LEU A 177 -5.34 -70.70 29.58
C LEU A 177 -5.85 -72.07 30.05
N LEU A 178 -5.41 -72.48 31.23
CA LEU A 178 -5.85 -73.69 31.91
C LEU A 178 -6.81 -73.32 33.04
N VAL A 179 -8.04 -73.79 32.96
CA VAL A 179 -9.04 -73.67 34.03
C VAL A 179 -9.11 -75.00 34.77
N ASN A 180 -8.54 -75.06 35.97
CA ASN A 180 -8.51 -76.26 36.81
C ASN A 180 -9.52 -76.16 37.94
N ALA A 181 -10.38 -77.18 38.08
CA ALA A 181 -11.26 -77.37 39.21
C ALA A 181 -10.69 -78.48 40.11
N VAL A 182 -10.27 -78.12 41.31
CA VAL A 182 -9.76 -79.04 42.33
C VAL A 182 -10.89 -79.35 43.31
N TYR A 183 -11.23 -80.62 43.52
CA TYR A 183 -12.33 -81.02 44.40
C TYR A 183 -11.97 -82.27 45.20
N VAL A 184 -12.59 -82.43 46.38
CA VAL A 184 -12.36 -83.59 47.25
C VAL A 184 -13.61 -84.44 47.32
N GLN A 185 -13.49 -85.73 47.00
CA GLN A 185 -14.58 -86.71 47.06
C GLN A 185 -14.14 -87.94 47.86
N ASN A 186 -14.96 -88.32 48.84
CA ASN A 186 -14.68 -89.47 49.73
C ASN A 186 -13.27 -89.42 50.36
N GLY A 187 -12.77 -88.22 50.66
CA GLY A 187 -11.45 -87.97 51.23
C GLY A 187 -10.28 -87.92 50.25
N TRP A 188 -10.50 -88.16 48.95
CA TRP A 188 -9.48 -88.08 47.90
C TRP A 188 -9.64 -86.81 47.05
N GLN A 189 -8.53 -86.15 46.69
CA GLN A 189 -8.56 -84.95 45.84
C GLN A 189 -8.47 -85.31 44.35
N TYR A 190 -9.22 -84.65 43.49
CA TYR A 190 -9.16 -84.79 42.04
C TYR A 190 -9.06 -83.41 41.38
N VAL A 191 -8.50 -83.38 40.17
CA VAL A 191 -8.36 -82.15 39.37
C VAL A 191 -8.97 -82.39 38.00
N GLN A 192 -9.93 -81.55 37.61
CA GLN A 192 -10.50 -81.51 36.27
C GLN A 192 -9.99 -80.26 35.54
N THR A 193 -9.45 -80.41 34.34
CA THR A 193 -8.84 -79.32 33.56
C THR A 193 -9.64 -79.02 32.29
N LYS A 194 -9.76 -77.73 31.94
CA LYS A 194 -10.25 -77.27 30.64
C LYS A 194 -9.32 -76.24 30.00
N ASN A 195 -9.01 -76.44 28.72
CA ASN A 195 -8.18 -75.53 27.93
C ASN A 195 -9.05 -74.45 27.26
N VAL A 196 -8.60 -73.20 27.34
CA VAL A 196 -9.26 -72.03 26.75
C VAL A 196 -8.24 -71.26 25.91
N SER A 197 -8.60 -70.91 24.66
CA SER A 197 -7.70 -70.17 23.75
C SER A 197 -8.03 -68.68 23.66
N LEU A 198 -7.03 -67.82 23.46
CA LEU A 198 -7.21 -66.37 23.33
C LEU A 198 -7.48 -65.94 21.88
N GLY A 199 -8.54 -65.14 21.66
CA GLY A 199 -8.90 -64.58 20.34
C GLY A 199 -8.25 -63.21 20.05
N THR A 200 -8.06 -62.88 18.76
CA THR A 200 -7.64 -61.55 18.30
C THR A 200 -8.77 -60.51 18.45
N ALA A 201 -8.40 -59.26 18.74
CA ALA A 201 -9.34 -58.16 18.94
C ALA A 201 -10.11 -57.79 17.65
N LEU A 202 -11.41 -57.52 17.75
CA LEU A 202 -12.23 -56.99 16.64
C LEU A 202 -11.84 -55.54 16.30
N PRO A 203 -11.77 -55.13 15.01
CA PRO A 203 -11.55 -53.75 14.61
C PRO A 203 -12.78 -52.86 14.93
N GLN A 204 -12.55 -51.63 15.41
CA GLN A 204 -13.61 -50.63 15.63
C GLN A 204 -13.65 -49.65 14.44
N PRO A 205 -14.80 -49.46 13.77
CA PRO A 205 -14.93 -48.52 12.66
C PRO A 205 -14.68 -47.06 13.08
N GLU A 206 -14.00 -46.28 12.24
CA GLU A 206 -13.72 -44.85 12.46
C GLU A 206 -14.24 -44.01 11.29
N LEU A 207 -14.81 -42.83 11.59
CA LEU A 207 -15.34 -41.86 10.62
C LEU A 207 -14.48 -40.59 10.59
N SER A 208 -13.93 -40.27 9.43
CA SER A 208 -13.26 -39.00 9.13
C SER A 208 -14.03 -38.19 8.09
N LEU A 209 -13.82 -36.87 8.11
CA LEU A 209 -14.43 -35.92 7.17
C LEU A 209 -13.33 -35.13 6.48
N GLU A 210 -13.47 -34.96 5.17
CA GLU A 210 -12.65 -34.10 4.33
C GLU A 210 -13.53 -32.96 3.81
N PHE A 211 -13.04 -31.73 4.00
CA PHE A 211 -13.76 -30.51 3.67
C PHE A 211 -13.06 -29.83 2.48
N ASP A 212 -13.85 -29.13 1.67
CA ASP A 212 -13.30 -28.17 0.72
C ASP A 212 -12.61 -27.02 1.47
N THR A 213 -11.72 -26.32 0.76
CA THR A 213 -10.88 -25.27 1.34
C THR A 213 -11.69 -24.07 1.85
N ALA A 214 -12.82 -23.79 1.22
CA ALA A 214 -13.72 -22.68 1.55
C ALA A 214 -15.15 -22.99 1.12
N TYR A 215 -16.11 -22.32 1.74
CA TYR A 215 -17.51 -22.36 1.36
C TYR A 215 -17.99 -20.93 1.14
N THR A 216 -18.37 -20.60 -0.09
CA THR A 216 -18.91 -19.29 -0.45
C THR A 216 -20.36 -19.45 -0.88
N ALA A 217 -21.20 -18.48 -0.55
CA ALA A 217 -22.59 -18.45 -0.98
C ALA A 217 -22.68 -18.52 -2.51
N LEU A 218 -23.73 -19.16 -3.03
CA LEU A 218 -23.98 -19.36 -4.47
C LEU A 218 -22.98 -20.27 -5.22
N ILE A 219 -21.87 -20.64 -4.58
CA ILE A 219 -20.89 -21.61 -5.07
C ILE A 219 -21.09 -22.97 -4.38
N SER A 220 -21.08 -24.05 -5.17
CA SER A 220 -21.25 -25.41 -4.64
C SER A 220 -19.98 -25.90 -3.96
N GLY A 221 -20.03 -26.20 -2.65
CA GLY A 221 -18.94 -26.83 -1.90
C GLY A 221 -19.20 -28.30 -1.58
N GLY A 222 -18.14 -29.11 -1.50
CA GLY A 222 -18.17 -30.54 -1.21
C GLY A 222 -17.74 -30.88 0.22
N ILE A 223 -18.27 -31.99 0.74
CA ILE A 223 -17.79 -32.65 1.96
C ILE A 223 -17.78 -34.16 1.71
N GLN A 224 -16.63 -34.78 1.93
CA GLN A 224 -16.45 -36.23 1.80
C GLN A 224 -16.34 -36.90 3.16
N ALA A 225 -17.12 -37.98 3.37
CA ALA A 225 -17.05 -38.85 4.54
C ALA A 225 -16.27 -40.13 4.19
N ASN A 226 -15.23 -40.42 4.98
CA ASN A 226 -14.40 -41.60 4.82
C ASN A 226 -14.51 -42.49 6.07
N VAL A 227 -14.73 -43.79 5.86
CA VAL A 227 -14.87 -44.77 6.94
C VAL A 227 -13.74 -45.78 6.84
N SER A 228 -13.01 -45.99 7.94
CA SER A 228 -11.88 -46.91 8.03
C SER A 228 -12.14 -48.03 9.06
N ASN A 229 -11.24 -49.02 9.12
CA ASN A 229 -11.32 -50.17 10.03
C ASN A 229 -12.59 -51.03 9.87
N LEU A 230 -12.99 -51.26 8.61
CA LEU A 230 -14.20 -52.00 8.27
C LEU A 230 -13.95 -53.52 8.15
N PRO A 231 -14.90 -54.35 8.59
CA PRO A 231 -14.97 -55.77 8.21
C PRO A 231 -15.07 -55.95 6.69
N VAL A 232 -14.59 -57.08 6.18
CA VAL A 232 -14.51 -57.38 4.72
C VAL A 232 -15.90 -57.42 4.04
N ASP A 233 -16.98 -57.61 4.80
CA ASP A 233 -18.36 -57.75 4.33
C ASP A 233 -19.29 -56.58 4.71
N ALA A 234 -18.74 -55.44 5.13
CA ALA A 234 -19.53 -54.31 5.61
C ALA A 234 -20.26 -53.55 4.49
N GLN A 235 -21.58 -53.38 4.64
CA GLN A 235 -22.38 -52.42 3.86
C GLN A 235 -22.47 -51.08 4.59
N ILE A 236 -22.35 -49.97 3.86
CA ILE A 236 -22.30 -48.62 4.42
C ILE A 236 -23.40 -47.76 3.79
N ASN A 237 -24.25 -47.16 4.61
CA ASN A 237 -25.24 -46.16 4.20
C ASN A 237 -24.93 -44.82 4.84
N TYR A 238 -25.02 -43.75 4.05
CA TYR A 238 -24.81 -42.37 4.50
C TYR A 238 -26.15 -41.63 4.57
N THR A 239 -26.29 -40.72 5.51
CA THR A 239 -27.41 -39.79 5.58
C THR A 239 -26.90 -38.44 6.07
N TRP A 240 -26.88 -37.46 5.18
CA TRP A 240 -26.52 -36.08 5.49
C TRP A 240 -27.76 -35.27 5.84
N ARG A 241 -27.64 -34.32 6.76
CA ARG A 241 -28.70 -33.36 7.07
C ARG A 241 -28.13 -32.03 7.53
N VAL A 242 -28.87 -30.95 7.27
CA VAL A 242 -28.62 -29.63 7.88
C VAL A 242 -29.27 -29.61 9.27
N VAL A 243 -28.48 -29.34 10.31
CA VAL A 243 -28.96 -29.24 11.69
C VAL A 243 -29.40 -27.81 11.97
N THR A 244 -28.55 -26.83 11.65
CA THR A 244 -28.85 -25.41 11.80
C THR A 244 -28.34 -24.66 10.57
N PRO A 245 -29.22 -24.08 9.73
CA PRO A 245 -28.77 -23.24 8.61
C PRO A 245 -28.24 -21.89 9.13
N PRO A 246 -27.42 -21.18 8.34
CA PRO A 246 -27.02 -19.82 8.67
C PRO A 246 -28.23 -18.89 8.75
N ILE A 247 -28.13 -17.83 9.56
CA ILE A 247 -29.24 -16.90 9.85
C ILE A 247 -29.79 -16.30 8.55
N ALA A 248 -31.12 -16.37 8.38
CA ALA A 248 -31.84 -15.84 7.21
C ALA A 248 -31.40 -16.39 5.83
N SER A 249 -30.74 -17.55 5.82
CA SER A 249 -30.22 -18.20 4.61
C SER A 249 -30.82 -19.60 4.41
N SER A 250 -30.61 -20.19 3.25
CA SER A 250 -30.98 -21.58 2.97
C SER A 250 -29.78 -22.38 2.46
N ILE A 251 -29.66 -23.63 2.92
CA ILE A 251 -28.69 -24.60 2.38
C ILE A 251 -29.47 -25.71 1.68
N THR A 252 -29.12 -26.00 0.44
CA THR A 252 -29.59 -27.16 -0.30
C THR A 252 -28.45 -28.17 -0.38
N LEU A 253 -28.71 -29.42 0.01
CA LEU A 253 -27.75 -30.52 -0.14
C LEU A 253 -28.08 -31.32 -1.41
N GLN A 254 -27.05 -31.86 -2.05
CA GLN A 254 -27.14 -32.79 -3.15
C GLN A 254 -26.31 -34.04 -2.82
N ASN A 255 -26.79 -35.20 -3.24
CA ASN A 255 -26.17 -36.50 -2.92
C ASN A 255 -26.15 -36.85 -1.42
N GLU A 256 -27.23 -36.53 -0.69
CA GLU A 256 -27.38 -36.73 0.76
C GLU A 256 -27.25 -38.20 1.25
N THR A 257 -27.21 -39.17 0.34
CA THR A 257 -27.10 -40.61 0.65
C THR A 257 -25.77 -41.23 0.22
N THR A 258 -24.82 -40.44 -0.28
CA THR A 258 -23.51 -40.93 -0.71
C THR A 258 -22.41 -40.51 0.26
N ASN A 259 -21.19 -41.01 0.04
CA ASN A 259 -20.01 -40.61 0.81
C ASN A 259 -19.50 -39.19 0.46
N ASN A 260 -20.08 -38.52 -0.55
CA ASN A 260 -19.71 -37.16 -0.94
C ASN A 260 -20.97 -36.31 -1.14
N VAL A 261 -21.18 -35.34 -0.26
CA VAL A 261 -22.31 -34.42 -0.32
C VAL A 261 -21.86 -33.09 -0.91
N ALA A 262 -22.65 -32.53 -1.81
CA ALA A 262 -22.49 -31.15 -2.27
C ALA A 262 -23.50 -30.25 -1.56
N LEU A 263 -23.10 -29.03 -1.22
CA LEU A 263 -23.94 -28.05 -0.54
C LEU A 263 -23.91 -26.72 -1.28
N LEU A 264 -25.08 -26.10 -1.41
CA LEU A 264 -25.26 -24.78 -2.01
C LEU A 264 -26.00 -23.88 -1.02
N ALA A 265 -25.36 -22.79 -0.61
CA ALA A 265 -25.95 -21.78 0.27
C ALA A 265 -26.47 -20.58 -0.52
N GLN A 266 -27.58 -19.99 -0.08
CA GLN A 266 -28.20 -18.81 -0.69
C GLN A 266 -28.59 -17.80 0.39
N ASN A 267 -28.61 -16.51 0.04
CA ASN A 267 -28.96 -15.39 0.92
C ASN A 267 -28.06 -15.28 2.15
N VAL A 268 -26.73 -15.31 1.94
CA VAL A 268 -25.73 -15.10 2.99
C VAL A 268 -25.04 -13.77 2.72
N ASP A 269 -25.42 -12.73 3.48
CA ASP A 269 -24.88 -11.37 3.31
C ASP A 269 -23.66 -11.10 4.21
N VAL A 270 -23.47 -11.92 5.23
CA VAL A 270 -22.34 -11.85 6.19
C VAL A 270 -21.86 -13.26 6.50
N ALA A 271 -20.55 -13.39 6.74
CA ALA A 271 -19.94 -14.67 7.07
C ALA A 271 -20.67 -15.34 8.26
N SER A 272 -21.25 -16.50 8.01
CA SER A 272 -22.19 -17.14 8.95
C SER A 272 -21.91 -18.62 9.09
N LYS A 273 -22.14 -19.15 10.31
CA LYS A 273 -21.94 -20.57 10.59
C LYS A 273 -23.18 -21.39 10.19
N ALA A 274 -22.93 -22.57 9.64
CA ALA A 274 -23.92 -23.62 9.43
C ALA A 274 -23.48 -24.89 10.16
N THR A 275 -24.43 -25.58 10.79
CA THR A 275 -24.18 -26.85 11.46
C THR A 275 -24.80 -27.98 10.64
N LEU A 276 -23.97 -28.95 10.24
CA LEU A 276 -24.39 -30.13 9.47
C LEU A 276 -24.08 -31.40 10.26
N ALA A 277 -24.81 -32.47 9.95
CA ALA A 277 -24.56 -33.78 10.52
C ALA A 277 -24.54 -34.85 9.45
N VAL A 278 -23.65 -35.83 9.62
CA VAL A 278 -23.66 -37.08 8.87
C VAL A 278 -23.93 -38.24 9.83
N LYS A 279 -24.82 -39.13 9.40
CA LYS A 279 -25.05 -40.43 10.00
C LYS A 279 -24.53 -41.49 9.04
N VAL A 280 -23.71 -42.41 9.55
CA VAL A 280 -23.17 -43.55 8.81
C VAL A 280 -23.61 -44.82 9.48
N GLU A 281 -24.41 -45.62 8.79
CA GLU A 281 -24.86 -46.94 9.25
C GLU A 281 -24.03 -48.03 8.58
N ILE A 282 -23.33 -48.83 9.38
CA ILE A 282 -22.47 -49.92 8.93
C ILE A 282 -23.14 -51.23 9.35
N THR A 283 -23.47 -52.07 8.38
CA THR A 283 -24.16 -53.35 8.61
C THR A 283 -23.32 -54.51 8.08
N THR A 284 -23.08 -55.51 8.92
CA THR A 284 -22.53 -56.82 8.52
C THR A 284 -23.58 -57.91 8.76
N ASN A 285 -23.27 -59.16 8.43
CA ASN A 285 -24.19 -60.28 8.66
C ASN A 285 -24.49 -60.51 10.16
N ASP A 286 -23.58 -60.12 11.05
CA ASP A 286 -23.65 -60.42 12.49
C ASP A 286 -23.75 -59.18 13.40
N GLN A 287 -23.51 -57.96 12.88
CA GLN A 287 -23.41 -56.73 13.68
C GLN A 287 -23.89 -55.47 12.94
N GLN A 288 -24.37 -54.47 13.70
CA GLN A 288 -24.69 -53.14 13.22
C GLN A 288 -23.95 -52.09 14.06
N ALA A 289 -23.30 -51.13 13.39
CA ALA A 289 -22.67 -49.98 14.03
C ALA A 289 -23.20 -48.68 13.41
N ILE A 290 -23.39 -47.66 14.24
CA ILE A 290 -23.83 -46.32 13.80
C ILE A 290 -22.78 -45.32 14.26
N LEU A 291 -22.24 -44.56 13.31
CA LEU A 291 -21.35 -43.43 13.56
C LEU A 291 -22.10 -42.15 13.20
N GLU A 292 -22.22 -41.22 14.14
CA GLU A 292 -22.79 -39.89 13.88
C GLU A 292 -21.76 -38.82 14.20
N LYS A 293 -21.69 -37.80 13.34
CA LYS A 293 -20.82 -36.65 13.54
C LYS A 293 -21.54 -35.37 13.13
N GLU A 294 -21.57 -34.43 14.06
CA GLU A 294 -22.04 -33.06 13.85
C GLU A 294 -20.84 -32.12 13.82
N PHE A 295 -20.86 -31.14 12.92
CA PHE A 295 -19.76 -30.22 12.71
C PHE A 295 -20.27 -28.88 12.16
N ASP A 296 -19.47 -27.83 12.39
CA ASP A 296 -19.74 -26.50 11.88
C ASP A 296 -18.87 -26.19 10.66
N ILE A 297 -19.46 -25.53 9.67
CA ILE A 297 -18.76 -24.85 8.59
C ILE A 297 -19.05 -23.34 8.65
N THR A 298 -18.15 -22.52 8.13
CA THR A 298 -18.38 -21.08 7.95
C THR A 298 -18.56 -20.81 6.47
N ILE A 299 -19.63 -20.12 6.11
CA ILE A 299 -19.96 -19.76 4.74
C ILE A 299 -19.75 -18.25 4.58
N GLU A 300 -18.90 -17.87 3.65
CA GLU A 300 -18.63 -16.47 3.30
C GLU A 300 -19.64 -15.96 2.26
N PRO A 301 -19.99 -14.65 2.27
CA PRO A 301 -20.86 -14.07 1.24
C PRO A 301 -20.15 -14.06 -0.12
N ASN A 302 -20.91 -14.18 -1.22
CA ASN A 302 -20.35 -13.97 -2.57
C ASN A 302 -20.07 -12.49 -2.78
N LEU A 303 -18.86 -12.14 -3.21
CA LEU A 303 -18.45 -10.75 -3.37
C LEU A 303 -18.68 -10.25 -4.81
N PRO A 304 -18.90 -8.95 -5.02
CA PRO A 304 -18.93 -8.40 -6.37
C PRO A 304 -17.52 -8.36 -6.98
N PRO A 305 -17.40 -8.34 -8.33
CA PRO A 305 -16.13 -8.12 -9.01
C PRO A 305 -15.47 -6.81 -8.56
N GLN A 306 -14.15 -6.80 -8.42
CA GLN A 306 -13.39 -5.64 -7.99
C GLN A 306 -12.83 -4.86 -9.20
N LEU A 307 -13.04 -3.54 -9.19
CA LEU A 307 -12.60 -2.63 -10.24
C LEU A 307 -11.35 -1.85 -9.80
N SER A 308 -10.37 -1.74 -10.70
CA SER A 308 -9.27 -0.81 -10.57
C SER A 308 -8.93 -0.18 -11.92
N HIS A 309 -8.39 1.03 -11.93
CA HIS A 309 -8.05 1.73 -13.16
C HIS A 309 -6.76 2.53 -13.03
N GLN A 310 -6.14 2.81 -14.17
CA GLN A 310 -4.96 3.66 -14.31
C GLN A 310 -5.17 4.61 -15.47
N LEU A 311 -4.99 5.90 -15.20
CA LEU A 311 -5.10 6.97 -16.19
C LEU A 311 -3.74 7.64 -16.38
N SER A 312 -3.25 7.70 -17.61
CA SER A 312 -1.91 8.24 -17.90
C SER A 312 -1.81 9.74 -17.63
N THR A 313 -2.87 10.49 -17.91
CA THR A 313 -2.98 11.93 -17.61
C THR A 313 -4.39 12.28 -17.16
N ALA A 314 -4.51 12.95 -16.01
CA ALA A 314 -5.81 13.30 -15.42
C ALA A 314 -6.44 14.55 -16.02
N THR A 315 -5.69 15.34 -16.79
CA THR A 315 -6.19 16.54 -17.44
C THR A 315 -5.70 16.63 -18.88
N LEU A 316 -6.59 17.01 -19.79
CA LEU A 316 -6.35 17.08 -21.22
C LEU A 316 -6.69 18.46 -21.75
N TRP A 317 -5.88 18.98 -22.68
CA TRP A 317 -6.30 20.04 -23.57
C TRP A 317 -7.28 19.51 -24.62
N ASN A 318 -8.05 20.38 -25.24
CA ASN A 318 -8.87 19.99 -26.39
C ASN A 318 -8.04 19.25 -27.44
N THR A 319 -8.57 18.16 -28.00
CA THR A 319 -7.91 17.25 -28.96
C THR A 319 -6.76 16.38 -28.41
N GLU A 320 -6.33 16.60 -27.16
CA GLU A 320 -5.31 15.75 -26.53
C GLU A 320 -5.86 14.35 -26.23
N LYS A 321 -4.96 13.37 -26.24
CA LYS A 321 -5.27 11.96 -26.02
C LYS A 321 -4.64 11.43 -24.74
N THR A 322 -5.30 10.47 -24.10
CA THR A 322 -4.74 9.72 -22.97
C THR A 322 -5.23 8.29 -22.93
N LYS A 323 -4.47 7.44 -22.23
CA LYS A 323 -4.78 6.02 -22.08
C LYS A 323 -5.41 5.76 -20.71
N LEU A 324 -6.55 5.07 -20.72
CA LEU A 324 -7.23 4.51 -19.57
C LEU A 324 -7.10 2.97 -19.61
N ILE A 325 -6.50 2.39 -18.58
CA ILE A 325 -6.41 0.95 -18.36
C ILE A 325 -7.34 0.59 -17.21
N VAL A 326 -8.19 -0.41 -17.39
CA VAL A 326 -9.14 -0.92 -16.39
C VAL A 326 -8.88 -2.40 -16.18
N ASN A 327 -8.69 -2.78 -14.93
CA ASN A 327 -8.55 -4.16 -14.51
C ASN A 327 -9.75 -4.55 -13.65
N VAL A 328 -10.37 -5.67 -14.01
CA VAL A 328 -11.44 -6.31 -13.24
C VAL A 328 -10.87 -7.59 -12.64
N SER A 329 -11.03 -7.79 -11.33
CA SER A 329 -10.67 -9.04 -10.66
C SER A 329 -11.88 -9.62 -9.94
N GLU A 330 -12.15 -10.89 -10.19
CA GLU A 330 -13.22 -11.65 -9.57
C GLU A 330 -12.61 -12.48 -8.41
N PRO A 331 -12.96 -12.25 -7.12
CA PRO A 331 -12.34 -12.94 -6.00
C PRO A 331 -12.58 -14.45 -5.96
N GLU A 332 -13.75 -14.89 -6.40
CA GLU A 332 -14.24 -16.26 -6.48
C GLU A 332 -13.95 -16.95 -7.84
N GLN A 333 -13.29 -16.25 -8.75
CA GLN A 333 -12.94 -16.69 -10.12
C GLN A 333 -14.14 -17.04 -10.98
N GLU A 334 -15.26 -16.37 -10.73
CA GLU A 334 -16.48 -16.54 -11.50
C GLU A 334 -16.41 -15.82 -12.85
N MET A 335 -17.34 -16.15 -13.74
CA MET A 335 -17.52 -15.37 -14.97
C MET A 335 -18.15 -14.02 -14.61
N PHE A 336 -17.73 -12.96 -15.31
CA PHE A 336 -18.26 -11.62 -15.13
C PHE A 336 -18.48 -10.91 -16.48
N ASP A 337 -19.35 -9.91 -16.48
CA ASP A 337 -19.53 -8.96 -17.57
C ASP A 337 -18.98 -7.59 -17.17
N PHE A 338 -18.36 -6.89 -18.12
CA PHE A 338 -17.76 -5.58 -17.90
C PHE A 338 -18.17 -4.61 -19.01
N ARG A 339 -18.65 -3.42 -18.59
CA ARG A 339 -18.96 -2.32 -19.50
C ARG A 339 -18.44 -0.97 -19.00
N LEU A 340 -18.21 -0.08 -19.95
CA LEU A 340 -17.83 1.31 -19.71
C LEU A 340 -18.86 2.22 -20.38
N ASP A 341 -19.51 3.06 -19.59
CA ASP A 341 -20.50 4.04 -20.03
C ASP A 341 -19.89 5.45 -19.98
N ASN A 342 -19.85 6.15 -21.11
CA ASN A 342 -19.40 7.54 -21.16
C ASN A 342 -20.56 8.48 -20.80
N LEU A 343 -20.50 9.11 -19.63
CA LEU A 343 -21.57 9.98 -19.13
C LEU A 343 -21.53 11.37 -19.77
N THR A 344 -20.37 11.77 -20.31
CA THR A 344 -20.13 13.10 -20.90
C THR A 344 -19.51 12.99 -22.30
N PRO A 345 -20.22 12.41 -23.29
CA PRO A 345 -19.68 12.20 -24.64
C PRO A 345 -19.40 13.49 -25.42
N ALA A 346 -19.97 14.63 -24.98
CA ALA A 346 -19.66 15.94 -25.53
C ALA A 346 -18.23 16.40 -25.16
N LEU A 347 -17.71 15.96 -24.01
CA LEU A 347 -16.42 16.40 -23.48
C LEU A 347 -15.26 15.46 -23.87
N VAL A 348 -15.53 14.15 -23.92
CA VAL A 348 -14.52 13.14 -24.23
C VAL A 348 -15.08 12.06 -25.16
N GLN A 349 -14.32 11.69 -26.17
CA GLN A 349 -14.57 10.52 -27.00
C GLN A 349 -13.77 9.33 -26.47
N VAL A 350 -14.39 8.15 -26.42
CA VAL A 350 -13.77 6.92 -25.92
C VAL A 350 -13.68 5.90 -27.06
N GLN A 351 -12.46 5.39 -27.28
CA GLN A 351 -12.20 4.33 -28.25
C GLN A 351 -11.56 3.14 -27.53
N LYS A 352 -12.18 1.95 -27.61
CA LYS A 352 -11.57 0.72 -27.09
C LYS A 352 -10.41 0.29 -27.99
N THR A 353 -9.22 0.14 -27.43
CA THR A 353 -8.01 -0.26 -28.17
C THR A 353 -7.69 -1.74 -27.96
N ALA A 354 -7.93 -2.24 -26.75
CA ALA A 354 -7.81 -3.65 -26.39
C ALA A 354 -8.80 -4.00 -25.28
N GLU A 355 -8.79 -5.25 -24.82
CA GLU A 355 -9.54 -5.63 -23.62
C GLU A 355 -8.96 -4.92 -22.39
N GLY A 356 -9.82 -4.24 -21.62
CA GLY A 356 -9.40 -3.40 -20.49
C GLY A 356 -8.66 -2.11 -20.87
N GLU A 357 -8.43 -1.81 -22.15
CA GLU A 357 -7.68 -0.61 -22.57
C GLU A 357 -8.51 0.31 -23.49
N TYR A 358 -8.49 1.59 -23.14
CA TYR A 358 -9.26 2.64 -23.82
C TYR A 358 -8.37 3.86 -24.10
N GLU A 359 -8.52 4.43 -25.30
CA GLU A 359 -7.99 5.74 -25.65
C GLU A 359 -9.11 6.78 -25.49
N LEU A 360 -8.82 7.81 -24.70
CA LEU A 360 -9.70 8.94 -24.45
C LEU A 360 -9.18 10.13 -25.25
N THR A 361 -10.03 10.77 -26.05
CA THR A 361 -9.71 12.00 -26.78
C THR A 361 -10.60 13.13 -26.31
N ALA A 362 -10.01 14.23 -25.83
CA ALA A 362 -10.77 15.43 -25.47
C ALA A 362 -11.46 16.03 -26.70
N ASN A 363 -12.74 16.38 -26.57
CA ASN A 363 -13.59 16.84 -27.67
C ASN A 363 -14.31 18.17 -27.35
N SER A 364 -13.79 18.93 -26.39
CA SER A 364 -14.33 20.22 -25.97
C SER A 364 -13.20 21.18 -25.63
N ASP A 365 -13.43 22.46 -25.92
CA ASP A 365 -12.55 23.58 -25.59
C ASP A 365 -13.12 24.35 -24.38
N THR A 366 -13.24 23.66 -23.25
CA THR A 366 -13.87 24.17 -22.03
C THR A 366 -13.09 23.76 -20.79
N ASN A 367 -13.27 24.48 -19.68
CA ASN A 367 -12.79 24.06 -18.37
C ASN A 367 -13.90 23.27 -17.66
N ASP A 368 -13.94 21.96 -17.89
CA ASP A 368 -14.98 21.06 -17.37
C ASP A 368 -14.38 19.73 -16.91
N THR A 369 -15.21 18.86 -16.35
CA THR A 369 -14.81 17.49 -15.97
C THR A 369 -15.65 16.49 -16.75
N ALA A 370 -14.98 15.63 -17.51
CA ALA A 370 -15.60 14.49 -18.18
C ALA A 370 -15.64 13.28 -17.24
N SER A 371 -16.74 12.54 -17.23
CA SER A 371 -16.96 11.40 -16.33
C SER A 371 -17.29 10.12 -17.11
N LEU A 372 -16.61 9.03 -16.76
CA LEU A 372 -16.80 7.70 -17.31
C LEU A 372 -17.24 6.76 -16.17
N LYS A 373 -18.24 5.92 -16.41
CA LYS A 373 -18.74 4.95 -15.43
C LYS A 373 -18.31 3.53 -15.82
N LEU A 374 -17.49 2.92 -14.98
CA LEU A 374 -17.06 1.53 -15.07
C LEU A 374 -18.06 0.66 -14.31
N ILE A 375 -18.48 -0.45 -14.91
CA ILE A 375 -19.49 -1.35 -14.32
C ILE A 375 -19.05 -2.78 -14.56
N ALA A 376 -18.95 -3.57 -13.48
CA ALA A 376 -18.68 -5.01 -13.53
C ALA A 376 -19.76 -5.77 -12.75
N THR A 377 -20.27 -6.85 -13.34
CA THR A 377 -21.33 -7.71 -12.74
C THR A 377 -20.93 -9.18 -12.87
N ASP A 378 -21.04 -9.96 -11.80
CA ASP A 378 -20.83 -11.41 -11.85
C ASP A 378 -22.07 -12.17 -12.41
N VAL A 379 -21.97 -13.49 -12.51
CA VAL A 379 -23.09 -14.38 -12.92
C VAL A 379 -24.24 -14.45 -11.91
N HIS A 380 -24.03 -13.96 -10.70
CA HIS A 380 -24.98 -13.97 -9.60
C HIS A 380 -25.71 -12.64 -9.41
N GLY A 381 -25.34 -11.61 -10.17
CA GLY A 381 -25.93 -10.28 -10.15
C GLY A 381 -25.29 -9.31 -9.15
N ASN A 382 -24.18 -9.67 -8.50
CA ASN A 382 -23.43 -8.74 -7.68
C ASN A 382 -22.71 -7.73 -8.56
N LEU A 383 -22.83 -6.46 -8.20
CA LEU A 383 -22.46 -5.31 -9.04
C LEU A 383 -21.43 -4.44 -8.34
N ASN A 384 -20.40 -4.01 -9.08
CA ASN A 384 -19.50 -2.94 -8.67
C ASN A 384 -19.48 -1.83 -9.73
N GLU A 385 -19.54 -0.58 -9.27
CA GLU A 385 -19.54 0.60 -10.12
C GLU A 385 -18.49 1.61 -9.66
N GLN A 386 -17.71 2.16 -10.59
CA GLN A 386 -16.72 3.20 -10.31
C GLN A 386 -16.83 4.34 -11.33
N VAL A 387 -16.67 5.58 -10.88
CA VAL A 387 -16.58 6.75 -11.78
C VAL A 387 -15.12 7.18 -11.93
N VAL A 388 -14.71 7.43 -13.17
CA VAL A 388 -13.40 7.97 -13.54
C VAL A 388 -13.60 9.37 -14.11
N ASP A 389 -13.00 10.35 -13.47
CA ASP A 389 -13.08 11.75 -13.88
C ASP A 389 -11.80 12.20 -14.61
N VAL A 390 -11.99 12.94 -15.70
CA VAL A 390 -10.91 13.52 -16.52
C VAL A 390 -11.17 15.01 -16.70
N GLY A 391 -10.23 15.84 -16.27
CA GLY A 391 -10.34 17.29 -16.46
C GLY A 391 -10.10 17.69 -17.91
N ILE A 392 -10.98 18.50 -18.48
CA ILE A 392 -10.81 19.11 -19.79
C ILE A 392 -10.42 20.58 -19.57
N LYS A 393 -9.40 21.03 -20.30
CA LYS A 393 -8.90 22.40 -20.26
C LYS A 393 -9.24 23.12 -21.55
N LYS A 394 -9.62 24.38 -21.41
CA LYS A 394 -9.70 25.34 -22.51
C LYS A 394 -8.31 25.63 -23.05
N LEU A 395 -8.15 25.65 -24.37
CA LEU A 395 -6.95 26.06 -25.08
C LEU A 395 -6.61 27.53 -24.77
N PRO A 396 -5.32 27.85 -24.64
CA PRO A 396 -4.89 29.20 -24.42
C PRO A 396 -5.19 30.13 -25.60
N VAL A 397 -5.47 31.39 -25.29
CA VAL A 397 -5.61 32.49 -26.24
C VAL A 397 -4.31 33.30 -26.27
N ILE A 398 -3.81 33.52 -27.48
CA ILE A 398 -2.68 34.42 -27.74
C ILE A 398 -3.24 35.83 -27.99
N THR A 399 -2.67 36.80 -27.31
CA THR A 399 -2.94 38.24 -27.48
C THR A 399 -1.65 39.00 -27.74
N PHE A 400 -1.73 40.15 -28.41
CA PHE A 400 -0.56 40.95 -28.76
C PHE A 400 -0.68 42.37 -28.20
N GLU A 401 0.39 42.86 -27.57
CA GLU A 401 0.42 44.15 -26.86
C GLU A 401 1.31 45.20 -27.53
N HIS A 402 1.98 44.84 -28.62
CA HIS A 402 2.89 45.74 -29.32
C HIS A 402 2.18 46.74 -30.23
N ALA A 403 2.86 47.86 -30.51
CA ALA A 403 2.35 48.87 -31.41
C ALA A 403 2.28 48.37 -32.86
N MET A 404 1.09 48.46 -33.47
CA MET A 404 0.84 48.08 -34.87
C MET A 404 1.43 49.06 -35.90
N LYS A 405 1.94 50.22 -35.46
CA LYS A 405 2.52 51.26 -36.33
C LYS A 405 3.90 51.66 -35.84
N ARG A 406 4.88 51.63 -36.73
CA ARG A 406 6.30 51.92 -36.45
C ARG A 406 6.91 52.71 -37.61
N TYR A 407 8.13 53.24 -37.44
CA TYR A 407 8.86 53.83 -38.56
C TYR A 407 9.75 52.80 -39.26
N ALA A 408 10.04 53.03 -40.53
CA ALA A 408 11.11 52.33 -41.23
C ALA A 408 12.43 52.52 -40.47
N LYS A 409 13.31 51.51 -40.48
CA LYS A 409 14.55 51.46 -39.68
C LYS A 409 14.39 51.44 -38.16
N SER A 410 13.16 51.43 -37.62
CA SER A 410 12.95 51.32 -36.17
C SER A 410 13.16 49.91 -35.65
N LYS A 411 13.53 49.80 -34.37
CA LYS A 411 13.41 48.56 -33.62
C LYS A 411 11.93 48.30 -33.34
N VAL A 412 11.43 47.15 -33.79
CA VAL A 412 10.06 46.70 -33.62
C VAL A 412 10.04 45.52 -32.67
N SER A 413 9.40 45.67 -31.52
CA SER A 413 9.12 44.57 -30.59
C SER A 413 7.79 43.89 -30.93
N LEU A 414 7.77 42.57 -30.90
CA LEU A 414 6.58 41.72 -31.04
C LEU A 414 6.28 41.11 -29.67
N THR A 415 5.49 41.82 -28.86
CA THR A 415 5.11 41.34 -27.53
C THR A 415 3.79 40.57 -27.62
N ALA A 416 3.82 39.31 -27.22
CA ALA A 416 2.68 38.42 -27.10
C ALA A 416 2.45 38.04 -25.63
N ASN A 417 1.19 37.86 -25.27
CA ASN A 417 0.76 37.30 -24.00
C ASN A 417 -0.12 36.08 -24.26
N VAL A 418 0.15 35.01 -23.53
CA VAL A 418 -0.59 33.74 -23.61
C VAL A 418 -1.23 33.53 -22.25
N ASP A 419 -2.52 33.28 -22.19
CA ASP A 419 -3.30 33.14 -20.95
C ASP A 419 -3.08 31.81 -20.20
N VAL A 420 -1.86 31.28 -20.23
CA VAL A 420 -1.40 30.13 -19.44
C VAL A 420 -0.04 30.41 -18.80
N PRO A 421 0.27 29.80 -17.66
CA PRO A 421 1.61 29.88 -17.07
C PRO A 421 2.68 29.37 -18.04
N LEU A 422 3.84 30.04 -18.08
CA LEU A 422 4.95 29.70 -18.97
C LEU A 422 5.44 28.24 -18.81
N SER A 423 5.22 27.62 -17.65
CA SER A 423 5.56 26.21 -17.40
C SER A 423 4.79 25.21 -18.27
N PHE A 424 3.68 25.62 -18.87
CA PHE A 424 2.90 24.80 -19.80
C PHE A 424 3.41 24.88 -21.24
N ILE A 425 4.23 25.89 -21.57
CA ILE A 425 4.74 26.10 -22.92
C ILE A 425 6.01 25.26 -23.10
N ARG A 426 6.01 24.40 -24.11
CA ARG A 426 7.15 23.54 -24.49
C ARG A 426 8.05 24.20 -25.51
N ASN A 427 7.45 24.84 -26.51
CA ASN A 427 8.19 25.51 -27.56
C ASN A 427 7.43 26.75 -28.06
N ILE A 428 8.18 27.74 -28.52
CA ILE A 428 7.69 28.97 -29.11
C ILE A 428 8.33 29.11 -30.48
N THR A 429 7.51 29.26 -31.52
CA THR A 429 8.00 29.44 -32.88
C THR A 429 7.32 30.64 -33.53
N TRP A 430 8.12 31.53 -34.10
CA TRP A 430 7.63 32.65 -34.89
C TRP A 430 7.84 32.39 -36.38
N HIS A 431 6.79 32.60 -37.16
CA HIS A 431 6.82 32.49 -38.61
C HIS A 431 6.49 33.85 -39.24
N GLN A 432 7.42 34.41 -40.00
CA GLN A 432 7.11 35.58 -40.82
C GLN A 432 6.26 35.14 -42.02
N ARG A 433 5.05 35.67 -42.11
CA ARG A 433 4.05 35.36 -43.16
C ARG A 433 4.03 36.42 -44.28
N LEU A 434 4.39 37.66 -43.98
CA LEU A 434 4.40 38.78 -44.94
C LEU A 434 5.55 39.76 -44.66
N GLY A 435 5.96 40.45 -45.71
CA GLY A 435 6.98 41.50 -45.68
C GLY A 435 8.35 41.00 -46.09
N SER A 436 9.30 41.92 -46.21
CA SER A 436 10.69 41.60 -46.46
C SER A 436 11.27 40.85 -45.25
N ASN A 437 12.06 39.80 -45.49
CA ASN A 437 12.63 38.99 -44.42
C ASN A 437 13.41 39.83 -43.42
N VAL A 438 13.16 39.58 -42.14
CA VAL A 438 13.88 40.19 -41.01
C VAL A 438 14.37 39.10 -40.07
N THR A 439 15.46 39.36 -39.37
CA THR A 439 15.97 38.48 -38.32
C THR A 439 15.42 38.95 -36.98
N LEU A 440 14.72 38.07 -36.28
CA LEU A 440 14.34 38.29 -34.88
C LEU A 440 15.56 38.09 -33.98
N ASP A 441 15.73 38.92 -32.97
CA ASP A 441 16.80 38.78 -31.97
C ASP A 441 16.69 37.49 -31.14
N ASP A 442 15.47 37.08 -30.79
CA ASP A 442 15.18 35.84 -30.07
C ASP A 442 13.80 35.28 -30.43
N SER A 443 13.74 34.52 -31.53
CA SER A 443 12.51 33.88 -32.04
C SER A 443 11.93 32.78 -31.14
N THR A 444 12.50 32.52 -29.97
CA THR A 444 12.04 31.51 -29.01
C THR A 444 11.35 32.11 -27.79
N THR A 445 11.19 33.43 -27.75
CA THR A 445 10.51 34.14 -26.66
C THR A 445 9.15 34.70 -27.09
N LEU A 446 8.34 35.11 -26.11
CA LEU A 446 7.09 35.83 -26.35
C LEU A 446 7.29 37.32 -26.66
N ALA A 447 8.53 37.82 -26.64
CA ALA A 447 8.84 39.23 -26.85
C ALA A 447 10.07 39.49 -27.74
N PRO A 448 10.21 38.84 -28.92
CA PRO A 448 11.30 39.15 -29.84
C PRO A 448 11.20 40.58 -30.36
N SER A 449 12.29 41.04 -30.93
CA SER A 449 12.36 42.27 -31.69
C SER A 449 13.18 42.12 -32.98
N PHE A 450 12.95 43.03 -33.92
CA PHE A 450 13.70 43.12 -35.17
C PHE A 450 13.90 44.57 -35.60
N ILE A 451 14.84 44.80 -36.52
CA ILE A 451 15.01 46.11 -37.16
C ILE A 451 14.20 46.14 -38.47
N ALA A 452 13.26 47.07 -38.56
CA ALA A 452 12.48 47.28 -39.77
C ALA A 452 13.37 47.72 -40.94
N ASN A 453 13.02 47.31 -42.15
CA ASN A 453 13.75 47.72 -43.35
C ASN A 453 13.53 49.21 -43.67
N ALA A 454 14.34 49.73 -44.59
CA ALA A 454 14.34 51.16 -44.96
C ALA A 454 13.07 51.63 -45.68
N LEU A 455 12.31 50.72 -46.30
CA LEU A 455 11.08 51.05 -47.00
C LEU A 455 9.84 50.71 -46.14
N PRO A 456 8.84 51.61 -46.08
CA PRO A 456 7.53 51.35 -45.50
C PRO A 456 6.91 50.07 -46.06
N GLN A 457 6.49 49.18 -45.17
CA GLN A 457 5.79 47.95 -45.54
C GLN A 457 4.97 47.40 -44.37
N GLU A 458 4.09 46.46 -44.70
CA GLU A 458 3.41 45.61 -43.73
C GLU A 458 4.29 44.38 -43.43
N TYR A 459 4.42 44.08 -42.15
CA TYR A 459 4.96 42.83 -41.64
C TYR A 459 3.85 42.02 -41.00
N ARG A 460 3.80 40.72 -41.29
CA ARG A 460 2.88 39.78 -40.63
C ARG A 460 3.65 38.62 -40.04
N PHE A 461 3.36 38.30 -38.80
CA PHE A 461 3.98 37.20 -38.07
C PHE A 461 2.91 36.31 -37.48
N GLU A 462 3.11 35.01 -37.56
CA GLU A 462 2.34 34.02 -36.81
C GLU A 462 3.19 33.52 -35.64
N LEU A 463 2.62 33.56 -34.45
CA LEU A 463 3.17 32.92 -33.26
C LEU A 463 2.49 31.56 -33.11
N GLU A 464 3.27 30.50 -33.06
CA GLU A 464 2.84 29.15 -32.69
C GLU A 464 3.44 28.78 -31.32
N VAL A 465 2.57 28.33 -30.42
CA VAL A 465 2.92 27.89 -29.05
C VAL A 465 2.55 26.42 -28.90
N ASP A 466 3.56 25.58 -28.68
CA ASP A 466 3.40 24.15 -28.42
C ASP A 466 3.24 23.91 -26.91
N LEU A 467 2.17 23.22 -26.52
CA LEU A 467 1.86 22.84 -25.14
C LEU A 467 2.31 21.41 -24.81
N GLY A 468 2.83 20.69 -25.80
CA GLY A 468 3.19 19.27 -25.73
C GLY A 468 2.05 18.35 -26.14
N ASN A 469 2.37 17.05 -26.25
CA ASN A 469 1.41 15.98 -26.57
C ASN A 469 0.60 16.22 -27.86
N GLY A 470 1.16 16.95 -28.82
CA GLY A 470 0.53 17.24 -30.11
C GLY A 470 -0.47 18.40 -30.09
N VAL A 471 -0.49 19.21 -29.03
CA VAL A 471 -1.39 20.36 -28.89
C VAL A 471 -0.61 21.66 -29.09
N SER A 472 -0.97 22.43 -30.11
CA SER A 472 -0.47 23.79 -30.31
C SER A 472 -1.59 24.79 -30.54
N VAL A 473 -1.32 26.05 -30.20
CA VAL A 473 -2.18 27.20 -30.54
C VAL A 473 -1.38 28.19 -31.36
N SER A 474 -2.03 28.82 -32.35
CA SER A 474 -1.39 29.86 -33.15
C SER A 474 -2.25 31.10 -33.33
N HIS A 475 -1.60 32.25 -33.49
CA HIS A 475 -2.27 33.51 -33.80
C HIS A 475 -1.37 34.46 -34.59
N GLU A 476 -1.97 35.28 -35.45
CA GLU A 476 -1.25 36.22 -36.31
C GLU A 476 -1.29 37.65 -35.76
N THR A 477 -0.19 38.37 -35.92
CA THR A 477 -0.09 39.82 -35.68
C THR A 477 0.48 40.55 -36.89
N GLN A 478 0.25 41.86 -36.95
CA GLN A 478 0.75 42.73 -38.01
C GLN A 478 1.37 44.02 -37.47
N VAL A 479 2.39 44.50 -38.18
CA VAL A 479 3.03 45.80 -37.94
C VAL A 479 3.23 46.53 -39.26
N ASN A 480 2.78 47.77 -39.34
CA ASN A 480 2.98 48.64 -40.49
C ASN A 480 4.08 49.66 -40.22
N THR A 481 5.02 49.79 -41.15
CA THR A 481 6.10 50.78 -41.06
C THR A 481 5.87 51.97 -41.99
N PHE A 482 6.29 53.17 -41.57
CA PHE A 482 6.12 54.43 -42.30
C PHE A 482 7.44 55.19 -42.44
N GLN A 483 7.52 56.15 -43.37
CA GLN A 483 8.68 57.06 -43.46
C GLN A 483 8.72 58.01 -42.27
N VAL A 484 9.92 58.35 -41.81
CA VAL A 484 10.14 59.37 -40.79
C VAL A 484 9.79 60.74 -41.37
N LYS A 485 9.01 61.55 -40.65
CA LYS A 485 8.68 62.92 -41.05
C LYS A 485 9.75 63.88 -40.51
N VAL A 486 10.29 64.73 -41.39
CA VAL A 486 11.57 65.47 -41.23
C VAL A 486 11.47 66.72 -40.33
N LEU A 487 10.31 67.03 -39.73
CA LEU A 487 10.18 68.23 -38.89
C LEU A 487 10.24 67.86 -37.41
N ASN A 488 11.26 68.33 -36.70
CA ASN A 488 11.27 68.37 -35.24
C ASN A 488 10.56 69.66 -34.80
N ASP A 489 9.77 69.60 -33.74
CA ASP A 489 9.08 70.77 -33.18
C ASP A 489 9.96 71.59 -32.24
N THR A 490 9.42 72.69 -31.67
CA THR A 490 10.10 73.43 -30.59
C THR A 490 9.92 72.78 -29.22
N GLY A 491 8.98 71.84 -29.08
CA GLY A 491 8.59 71.21 -27.81
C GLY A 491 7.58 72.04 -27.02
N ASP A 492 7.09 73.16 -27.55
CA ASP A 492 6.12 74.00 -26.88
C ASP A 492 4.71 73.39 -26.96
N LYS A 493 4.28 72.77 -25.86
CA LYS A 493 2.92 72.22 -25.71
C LYS A 493 1.92 73.20 -25.10
N ARG A 494 2.32 74.44 -24.83
CA ARG A 494 1.48 75.41 -24.14
C ARG A 494 0.55 76.09 -25.14
N LEU A 495 -0.69 76.25 -24.73
CA LEU A 495 -1.70 76.98 -25.48
C LEU A 495 -2.01 78.28 -24.76
N ILE A 496 -2.34 79.34 -25.49
CA ILE A 496 -2.71 80.64 -24.93
C ILE A 496 -4.00 81.14 -25.57
N ASP A 497 -4.87 81.79 -24.79
CA ASP A 497 -6.09 82.44 -25.29
C ASP A 497 -5.92 83.95 -25.51
N ASP A 498 -6.92 84.59 -26.12
CA ASP A 498 -6.95 86.04 -26.38
C ASP A 498 -6.92 86.91 -25.10
N SER A 499 -7.01 86.29 -23.92
CA SER A 499 -6.99 86.96 -22.61
C SER A 499 -5.69 86.66 -21.83
N ASP A 500 -4.64 86.19 -22.51
CA ASP A 500 -3.33 85.84 -21.95
C ASP A 500 -3.34 84.69 -20.91
N ASN A 501 -4.37 83.84 -20.89
CA ASN A 501 -4.37 82.66 -20.01
C ASN A 501 -3.73 81.46 -20.72
N TRP A 502 -2.84 80.77 -20.01
CA TRP A 502 -2.17 79.57 -20.49
C TRP A 502 -2.96 78.30 -20.19
N HIS A 503 -3.05 77.40 -21.16
CA HIS A 503 -3.81 76.14 -21.10
C HIS A 503 -2.93 74.95 -21.47
N SER A 504 -3.22 73.79 -20.86
CA SER A 504 -2.57 72.50 -21.15
C SER A 504 -3.34 71.62 -22.14
N GLN A 505 -4.56 72.03 -22.53
CA GLN A 505 -5.42 71.32 -23.49
C GLN A 505 -6.15 72.31 -24.38
N SER A 506 -6.45 71.89 -25.61
CA SER A 506 -7.16 72.72 -26.60
C SER A 506 -8.61 72.97 -26.17
N SER A 507 -9.06 74.22 -26.32
CA SER A 507 -10.44 74.64 -26.08
C SER A 507 -10.87 75.67 -27.13
N ASN A 508 -12.17 75.95 -27.26
CA ASN A 508 -12.67 76.89 -28.27
C ASN A 508 -12.15 78.35 -28.11
N GLY A 509 -11.48 78.68 -27.00
CA GLY A 509 -10.93 80.00 -26.73
C GLY A 509 -9.42 80.15 -27.01
N VAL A 510 -8.70 79.06 -27.30
CA VAL A 510 -7.24 79.16 -27.54
C VAL A 510 -6.95 79.70 -28.94
N LEU A 511 -5.91 80.52 -29.03
CA LEU A 511 -5.38 81.05 -30.28
C LEU A 511 -5.05 79.91 -31.26
N GLN A 512 -5.26 80.18 -32.56
CA GLN A 512 -4.99 79.22 -33.64
C GLN A 512 -3.59 79.45 -34.23
N GLY A 513 -2.95 78.38 -34.71
CA GLY A 513 -1.62 78.45 -35.31
C GLY A 513 -0.47 78.41 -34.31
N LEU A 514 -0.75 78.05 -33.05
CA LEU A 514 0.27 77.86 -32.01
C LEU A 514 1.07 76.58 -32.28
N ASP A 515 2.34 76.55 -31.85
CA ASP A 515 3.23 75.40 -32.04
C ASP A 515 2.62 74.12 -31.47
N ALA A 516 2.06 74.19 -30.26
CA ALA A 516 1.34 73.12 -29.57
C ALA A 516 0.16 72.48 -30.37
N GLN A 517 -0.30 73.10 -31.46
CA GLN A 517 -1.38 72.61 -32.32
C GLN A 517 -0.86 71.94 -33.61
N HIS A 518 0.43 72.08 -33.90
CA HIS A 518 1.05 71.68 -35.15
C HIS A 518 2.32 70.86 -34.91
N GLY A 519 3.00 70.45 -35.98
CA GLY A 519 4.25 69.68 -35.86
C GLY A 519 4.10 68.28 -35.25
N ARG A 520 5.15 67.79 -34.58
CA ARG A 520 5.24 66.47 -33.94
C ARG A 520 4.82 66.50 -32.48
N ASP A 521 5.00 67.61 -31.75
CA ASP A 521 4.70 67.69 -30.33
C ASP A 521 3.19 67.72 -30.04
N SER A 522 2.38 68.17 -31.00
CA SER A 522 0.91 68.09 -30.98
C SER A 522 0.34 66.69 -31.24
N VAL A 523 1.16 65.73 -31.72
CA VAL A 523 0.68 64.40 -32.08
C VAL A 523 0.48 63.54 -30.82
N PRO A 524 -0.76 63.15 -30.48
CA PRO A 524 -0.98 62.24 -29.37
C PRO A 524 -0.39 60.86 -29.70
N ASN A 525 0.30 60.25 -28.73
CA ASN A 525 0.98 58.95 -28.90
C ASN A 525 1.94 58.93 -30.09
N LEU A 526 2.73 59.99 -30.26
CA LEU A 526 3.74 60.12 -31.30
C LEU A 526 4.65 58.88 -31.34
N ILE A 527 4.67 58.23 -32.51
CA ILE A 527 5.59 57.13 -32.79
C ILE A 527 7.00 57.72 -32.92
N LYS A 528 8.00 57.05 -32.32
CA LYS A 528 9.42 57.43 -32.37
C LYS A 528 10.30 56.24 -32.73
N LEU A 529 11.46 56.52 -33.33
CA LEU A 529 12.53 55.57 -33.63
C LEU A 529 13.32 55.21 -32.37
N GLY A 530 13.65 56.21 -31.56
CA GLY A 530 14.26 56.11 -30.24
C GLY A 530 13.35 56.71 -29.16
N SER A 531 13.90 57.58 -28.33
CA SER A 531 13.20 58.24 -27.22
C SER A 531 13.34 59.76 -27.31
N GLY A 532 13.08 60.51 -26.25
CA GLY A 532 13.21 61.97 -26.25
C GLY A 532 11.91 62.68 -25.87
N PRO A 533 12.00 63.94 -25.45
CA PRO A 533 10.84 64.72 -25.03
C PRO A 533 9.98 65.10 -26.24
N ASP A 534 8.67 65.21 -26.04
CA ASP A 534 7.73 65.86 -26.96
C ASP A 534 7.89 65.43 -28.44
N GLY A 535 8.21 66.36 -29.34
CA GLY A 535 8.43 66.11 -30.76
C GLY A 535 9.85 65.70 -31.16
N PHE A 536 10.76 65.43 -30.21
CA PHE A 536 12.16 65.04 -30.46
C PHE A 536 12.34 63.52 -30.47
N ASP A 537 13.29 62.99 -31.23
CA ASP A 537 13.50 61.56 -31.40
C ASP A 537 14.99 61.21 -31.41
N PHE A 538 15.49 60.73 -30.28
CA PHE A 538 16.89 60.57 -29.98
C PHE A 538 17.27 59.11 -29.71
N ILE A 539 18.48 58.74 -30.13
CA ILE A 539 19.13 57.47 -29.80
C ILE A 539 20.54 57.79 -29.30
N PHE A 540 20.95 57.17 -28.19
CA PHE A 540 22.31 57.27 -27.70
C PHE A 540 23.23 56.32 -28.46
N LEU A 541 24.45 56.81 -28.77
CA LEU A 541 25.50 56.05 -29.43
C LEU A 541 26.72 55.94 -28.53
N ASN A 542 27.35 54.75 -28.50
CA ASN A 542 28.67 54.59 -27.90
C ASN A 542 29.79 55.07 -28.83
N GLU A 543 31.05 54.92 -28.41
CA GLU A 543 32.23 55.38 -29.15
C GLU A 543 32.33 54.79 -30.58
N GLN A 544 31.86 53.55 -30.78
CA GLN A 544 31.88 52.88 -32.09
C GLN A 544 30.68 53.23 -32.98
N GLY A 545 29.71 53.98 -32.46
CA GLY A 545 28.48 54.34 -33.18
C GLY A 545 27.36 53.29 -33.07
N HIS A 546 27.45 52.36 -32.11
CA HIS A 546 26.38 51.41 -31.84
C HIS A 546 25.33 52.01 -30.91
N PHE A 547 24.07 51.62 -31.11
CA PHE A 547 22.95 52.04 -30.26
C PHE A 547 23.11 51.48 -28.85
N VAL A 548 22.94 52.35 -27.85
CA VAL A 548 22.93 51.98 -26.43
C VAL A 548 21.63 52.42 -25.76
N GLU A 549 21.39 51.95 -24.54
CA GLU A 549 20.22 52.34 -23.75
C GLU A 549 20.23 53.84 -23.45
N ASN A 550 19.04 54.38 -23.17
CA ASN A 550 18.90 55.79 -22.79
C ASN A 550 19.71 56.08 -21.54
N PHE A 551 20.49 57.15 -21.56
CA PHE A 551 21.33 57.55 -20.43
C PHE A 551 22.40 56.52 -20.03
N ALA A 552 22.83 55.66 -20.97
CA ALA A 552 23.87 54.69 -20.71
C ALA A 552 25.21 55.38 -20.39
N ALA A 553 25.97 54.79 -19.46
CA ALA A 553 27.24 55.36 -19.00
C ALA A 553 28.34 55.37 -20.08
N ASP A 554 28.24 54.47 -21.07
CA ASP A 554 29.15 54.38 -22.22
C ASP A 554 28.65 55.16 -23.45
N ALA A 555 27.60 55.98 -23.30
CA ALA A 555 27.13 56.85 -24.36
C ALA A 555 28.07 58.04 -24.58
N HIS A 556 28.37 58.33 -25.84
CA HIS A 556 29.25 59.43 -26.27
C HIS A 556 28.54 60.42 -27.21
N CYS A 557 27.52 59.99 -27.95
CA CYS A 557 26.78 60.85 -28.86
C CYS A 557 25.27 60.65 -28.78
N LEU A 558 24.53 61.66 -29.24
CA LEU A 558 23.08 61.66 -29.36
C LEU A 558 22.71 61.78 -30.84
N GLN A 559 22.19 60.73 -31.43
CA GLN A 559 21.64 60.75 -32.78
C GLN A 559 20.21 61.28 -32.74
N ASP A 560 19.93 62.34 -33.50
CA ASP A 560 18.58 62.85 -33.77
C ASP A 560 18.04 62.22 -35.05
N ASN A 561 17.03 61.37 -34.88
CA ASN A 561 16.38 60.64 -35.94
C ASN A 561 15.49 61.50 -36.84
N VAL A 562 15.13 62.71 -36.40
CA VAL A 562 14.29 63.62 -37.19
C VAL A 562 15.14 64.42 -38.15
N SER A 563 16.19 65.07 -37.63
CA SER A 563 17.11 65.90 -38.43
C SER A 563 18.19 65.08 -39.15
N GLY A 564 18.48 63.86 -38.68
CA GLY A 564 19.59 63.03 -39.14
C GLY A 564 20.95 63.45 -38.55
N LEU A 565 20.97 64.46 -37.67
CA LEU A 565 22.20 64.98 -37.07
C LEU A 565 22.65 64.10 -35.90
N THR A 566 23.96 64.02 -35.69
CA THR A 566 24.56 63.39 -34.51
C THR A 566 25.26 64.46 -33.67
N TRP A 567 24.92 64.53 -32.40
CA TRP A 567 25.40 65.53 -31.45
C TRP A 567 26.41 64.92 -30.49
N LEU A 568 27.46 65.67 -30.17
CA LEU A 568 28.41 65.28 -29.14
C LEU A 568 27.77 65.48 -27.77
N LEU A 569 27.80 64.45 -26.92
CA LEU A 569 27.30 64.58 -25.54
C LEU A 569 28.18 65.52 -24.70
N LYS A 570 27.51 66.27 -23.83
CA LYS A 570 28.05 67.30 -22.94
C LYS A 570 28.06 66.81 -21.50
N SER A 571 28.87 65.80 -21.23
CA SER A 571 28.90 65.16 -19.91
C SER A 571 29.64 66.02 -18.88
N ALA A 572 29.37 65.80 -17.60
CA ALA A 572 30.05 66.51 -16.50
C ALA A 572 31.58 66.34 -16.53
N ASN A 573 32.05 65.18 -17.02
CA ASN A 573 33.47 64.84 -17.08
C ASN A 573 34.15 65.28 -18.39
N SER A 574 33.39 65.38 -19.48
CA SER A 574 33.91 65.66 -20.81
C SER A 574 33.01 66.65 -21.53
N TYR A 575 33.54 67.86 -21.77
CA TYR A 575 32.82 68.94 -22.45
C TYR A 575 31.49 69.31 -21.75
N PRO A 576 31.50 69.71 -20.46
CA PRO A 576 30.27 70.04 -19.75
C PRO A 576 29.47 71.13 -20.46
N LEU A 577 28.14 71.11 -20.31
CA LEU A 577 27.26 72.09 -20.93
C LEU A 577 27.64 73.52 -20.53
N ASP A 578 28.01 73.74 -19.25
CA ASP A 578 28.56 75.01 -18.76
C ASP A 578 30.10 75.04 -18.84
N GLN A 579 30.62 75.22 -20.05
CA GLN A 579 32.05 75.34 -20.32
C GLN A 579 32.43 76.75 -20.79
N LYS A 580 33.49 77.30 -20.19
CA LYS A 580 34.10 78.57 -20.58
C LYS A 580 35.26 78.35 -21.56
N LEU A 581 35.49 79.33 -22.44
CA LEU A 581 36.66 79.38 -23.32
C LEU A 581 37.73 80.32 -22.75
N PRO A 582 39.04 80.03 -22.92
CA PRO A 582 39.61 78.87 -23.59
C PRO A 582 39.38 77.55 -22.82
N LEU A 583 39.34 76.43 -23.54
CA LEU A 583 39.12 75.12 -22.95
C LEU A 583 40.26 74.77 -21.98
N SER A 584 39.95 74.10 -20.87
CA SER A 584 40.98 73.60 -19.96
C SER A 584 41.68 72.35 -20.52
N ASP A 585 42.95 72.14 -20.16
CA ASP A 585 43.76 70.99 -20.57
C ASP A 585 43.16 69.62 -20.16
N ALA A 586 42.16 69.59 -19.28
CA ALA A 586 41.43 68.37 -18.95
C ALA A 586 40.43 67.95 -20.04
N ASN A 587 40.04 68.87 -20.94
CA ASN A 587 39.05 68.66 -21.99
C ASN A 587 39.67 68.44 -23.38
N CYS A 588 41.00 68.40 -23.49
CA CYS A 588 41.71 68.11 -24.73
C CYS A 588 43.14 67.61 -24.38
N MET A 589 43.77 66.81 -25.24
CA MET A 589 45.15 66.39 -24.99
C MET A 589 46.15 67.42 -25.53
N GLY A 590 46.63 68.36 -24.70
CA GLY A 590 47.83 69.18 -24.96
C GLY A 590 47.65 70.71 -24.92
N SER A 591 48.77 71.44 -25.04
CA SER A 591 48.94 72.89 -24.80
C SER A 591 48.27 73.85 -25.81
N ASN A 592 47.43 73.35 -26.72
CA ASN A 592 46.69 74.12 -27.74
C ASN A 592 45.19 73.80 -27.71
N CYS A 593 44.60 73.80 -26.51
CA CYS A 593 43.18 73.48 -26.27
C CYS A 593 42.23 74.47 -26.96
N SER A 594 41.74 74.10 -28.15
CA SER A 594 40.80 74.90 -28.93
C SER A 594 39.68 74.02 -29.49
N ILE A 595 38.53 74.64 -29.82
CA ILE A 595 37.41 73.93 -30.45
C ILE A 595 37.85 73.22 -31.74
N ASN A 596 38.75 73.84 -32.52
CA ASN A 596 39.28 73.22 -33.74
C ASN A 596 40.14 71.98 -33.43
N ALA A 597 40.92 72.00 -32.34
CA ALA A 597 41.70 70.83 -31.92
C ALA A 597 40.78 69.69 -31.46
N VAL A 598 39.70 70.00 -30.73
CA VAL A 598 38.67 69.02 -30.36
C VAL A 598 38.03 68.42 -31.61
N ILE A 599 37.59 69.25 -32.56
CA ILE A 599 37.02 68.79 -33.84
C ILE A 599 37.99 67.84 -34.57
N GLN A 600 39.27 68.19 -34.66
CA GLN A 600 40.28 67.35 -35.30
C GLN A 600 40.48 66.01 -34.59
N ASP A 601 40.51 66.00 -33.26
CA ASP A 601 40.63 64.77 -32.46
C ASP A 601 39.42 63.85 -32.67
N LEU A 602 38.21 64.40 -32.59
CA LEU A 602 36.96 63.63 -32.80
C LEU A 602 36.88 63.02 -34.20
N ASN A 603 37.25 63.80 -35.23
CA ASN A 603 37.28 63.34 -36.62
C ASN A 603 38.38 62.29 -36.85
N THR A 604 39.52 62.39 -36.16
CA THR A 604 40.61 61.40 -36.24
C THR A 604 40.22 60.09 -35.57
N LYS A 605 39.47 60.17 -34.46
CA LYS A 605 38.98 59.01 -33.70
C LYS A 605 37.76 58.33 -34.33
N ASN A 606 37.13 58.94 -35.32
CA ASN A 606 35.85 58.51 -35.88
C ASN A 606 34.78 58.36 -34.79
N LEU A 607 34.71 59.30 -33.83
CA LEU A 607 33.84 59.15 -32.66
C LEU A 607 32.38 58.94 -33.10
N CYS A 608 31.75 57.91 -32.54
CA CYS A 608 30.38 57.47 -32.87
C CYS A 608 30.19 57.11 -34.35
N GLY A 609 31.27 56.72 -35.03
CA GLY A 609 31.30 56.43 -36.45
C GLY A 609 31.34 57.66 -37.36
N LYS A 610 31.57 58.87 -36.82
CA LYS A 610 31.50 60.15 -37.53
C LYS A 610 32.88 60.78 -37.76
N GLN A 611 33.06 61.40 -38.94
CA GLN A 611 34.34 62.00 -39.38
C GLN A 611 34.22 63.48 -39.76
N ASP A 612 33.04 64.08 -39.62
CA ASP A 612 32.69 65.41 -40.10
C ASP A 612 32.21 66.35 -38.97
N TRP A 613 32.67 66.13 -37.74
CA TRP A 613 32.37 66.96 -36.58
C TRP A 613 32.67 68.43 -36.87
N LYS A 614 31.71 69.30 -36.56
CA LYS A 614 31.78 70.74 -36.83
C LYS A 614 30.93 71.53 -35.83
N LEU A 615 31.16 72.84 -35.78
CA LEU A 615 30.23 73.75 -35.12
C LEU A 615 28.90 73.78 -35.91
N PRO A 616 27.74 73.67 -35.24
CA PRO A 616 26.44 73.73 -35.90
C PRO A 616 26.18 75.11 -36.49
N SER A 617 25.33 75.16 -37.52
CA SER A 617 24.63 76.39 -37.91
C SER A 617 23.53 76.74 -36.90
N ILE A 618 22.98 77.94 -36.99
CA ILE A 618 21.87 78.38 -36.11
C ILE A 618 20.68 77.43 -36.21
N ASN A 619 20.27 77.04 -37.43
CA ASN A 619 19.12 76.17 -37.63
C ASN A 619 19.34 74.77 -37.04
N GLN A 620 20.58 74.27 -37.10
CA GLN A 620 20.93 73.00 -36.47
C GLN A 620 20.92 73.11 -34.95
N ALA A 621 21.47 74.19 -34.40
CA ALA A 621 21.41 74.42 -32.95
C ALA A 621 19.95 74.49 -32.46
N LEU A 622 19.08 75.20 -33.19
CA LEU A 622 17.66 75.27 -32.87
C LEU A 622 16.95 73.91 -33.03
N SER A 623 17.43 73.01 -33.90
CA SER A 623 16.79 71.72 -34.10
C SER A 623 16.97 70.72 -32.96
N VAL A 624 17.86 70.99 -32.00
CA VAL A 624 18.09 70.13 -30.84
C VAL A 624 17.67 70.79 -29.52
N LEU A 625 17.25 72.05 -29.54
CA LEU A 625 16.86 72.80 -28.35
C LEU A 625 15.33 72.77 -28.17
N SER A 626 14.87 72.38 -26.98
CA SER A 626 13.47 72.43 -26.58
C SER A 626 13.20 73.66 -25.70
N VAL A 627 12.10 74.36 -25.99
CA VAL A 627 11.60 75.47 -25.15
C VAL A 627 10.75 74.98 -23.96
N ASN A 628 10.55 73.67 -23.82
CA ASN A 628 9.87 73.08 -22.68
C ASN A 628 10.83 72.88 -21.50
N GLN A 629 10.69 73.71 -20.46
CA GLN A 629 11.52 73.63 -19.25
C GLN A 629 11.39 72.30 -18.51
N GLN A 630 10.19 71.71 -18.51
CA GLN A 630 9.90 70.48 -17.78
C GLN A 630 10.49 69.25 -18.47
N ASN A 631 10.67 69.33 -19.80
CA ASN A 631 11.15 68.23 -20.64
C ASN A 631 12.25 68.74 -21.58
N SER A 632 13.33 69.27 -21.00
CA SER A 632 14.43 69.87 -21.77
C SER A 632 15.26 68.82 -22.51
N THR A 633 15.62 69.12 -23.75
CA THR A 633 16.57 68.32 -24.54
C THR A 633 18.00 68.48 -24.04
N LEU A 634 18.29 69.46 -23.17
CA LEU A 634 19.61 69.65 -22.58
C LEU A 634 20.03 68.48 -21.70
N ALA A 635 19.09 67.85 -20.98
CA ALA A 635 19.36 66.63 -20.20
C ALA A 635 19.80 65.47 -21.09
N TRP A 636 19.23 65.37 -22.30
CA TRP A 636 19.59 64.38 -23.31
C TRP A 636 20.98 64.66 -23.89
N LEU A 637 21.29 65.94 -24.15
CA LEU A 637 22.62 66.35 -24.60
C LEU A 637 23.68 66.17 -23.51
N SER A 638 23.37 66.28 -22.23
CA SER A 638 24.34 66.07 -21.14
C SER A 638 24.51 64.63 -20.69
N ASN A 639 23.63 63.72 -21.15
CA ASN A 639 23.56 62.35 -20.65
C ASN A 639 23.35 62.30 -19.11
N ASP A 640 22.66 63.29 -18.55
CA ASP A 640 22.53 63.47 -17.11
C ASP A 640 21.23 64.21 -16.78
N GLU A 641 20.58 63.86 -15.68
CA GLU A 641 19.41 64.57 -15.17
C GLU A 641 19.85 65.90 -14.56
N LEU A 642 19.61 66.98 -15.29
CA LEU A 642 20.00 68.32 -14.84
C LEU A 642 19.13 68.78 -13.65
N THR A 643 19.78 69.06 -12.52
CA THR A 643 19.12 69.62 -11.31
C THR A 643 18.55 71.03 -11.52
N SER A 644 19.08 71.75 -12.52
CA SER A 644 18.53 73.02 -13.02
C SER A 644 18.90 73.19 -14.50
N THR A 645 17.94 73.61 -15.33
CA THR A 645 18.16 73.89 -16.75
C THR A 645 18.50 75.37 -16.95
N PRO A 646 19.61 75.72 -17.63
CA PRO A 646 19.96 77.11 -17.87
C PRO A 646 18.91 77.77 -18.78
N SER A 647 18.45 78.97 -18.42
CA SER A 647 17.52 79.76 -19.24
C SER A 647 18.19 80.45 -20.43
N VAL A 648 19.53 80.54 -20.40
CA VAL A 648 20.32 81.22 -21.43
C VAL A 648 21.54 80.38 -21.80
N LEU A 649 21.76 80.20 -23.11
CA LEU A 649 22.95 79.56 -23.66
C LEU A 649 23.68 80.52 -24.60
N ASN A 650 24.96 80.76 -24.34
CA ASN A 650 25.83 81.59 -25.19
C ASN A 650 26.58 80.69 -26.17
N LEU A 651 25.96 80.34 -27.29
CA LEU A 651 26.51 79.35 -28.22
C LEU A 651 27.29 80.00 -29.37
N ARG A 652 28.44 79.41 -29.70
CA ARG A 652 29.13 79.67 -30.97
C ARG A 652 28.55 78.82 -32.10
N THR A 653 28.34 79.44 -33.26
CA THR A 653 27.88 78.75 -34.49
C THR A 653 28.81 79.02 -35.67
N SER A 654 28.83 78.13 -36.66
CA SER A 654 29.61 78.31 -37.88
C SER A 654 28.93 79.28 -38.85
N THR A 655 29.34 80.56 -38.89
CA THR A 655 29.01 81.44 -40.02
C THR A 655 30.23 81.71 -40.88
N THR A 656 30.03 81.88 -42.18
CA THR A 656 31.10 81.85 -43.20
C THR A 656 32.00 83.09 -43.25
N LYS A 657 31.76 84.13 -42.43
CA LYS A 657 32.59 85.34 -42.48
C LYS A 657 33.14 85.83 -41.14
N GLU A 658 32.51 85.57 -39.99
CA GLU A 658 33.02 85.96 -38.68
C GLU A 658 32.52 84.99 -37.59
N GLN A 659 33.35 84.69 -36.58
CA GLN A 659 32.91 83.97 -35.39
C GLN A 659 31.97 84.87 -34.58
N LYS A 660 30.65 84.70 -34.76
CA LYS A 660 29.64 85.40 -33.98
C LYS A 660 29.16 84.53 -32.82
N TYR A 661 28.92 85.19 -31.69
CA TYR A 661 28.27 84.59 -30.52
C TYR A 661 26.76 84.82 -30.65
N TYR A 662 25.99 83.78 -30.38
CA TYR A 662 24.53 83.87 -30.32
C TYR A 662 24.08 83.60 -28.89
N VAL A 663 23.31 84.54 -28.35
CA VAL A 663 22.62 84.37 -27.07
C VAL A 663 21.29 83.73 -27.39
N PHE A 664 21.11 82.47 -27.00
CA PHE A 664 19.84 81.77 -27.09
C PHE A 664 19.11 81.90 -25.77
N LEU A 665 18.00 82.62 -25.78
CA LEU A 665 17.01 82.57 -24.71
C LEU A 665 16.21 81.29 -24.91
N VAL A 666 16.56 80.24 -24.19
CA VAL A 666 15.90 78.94 -24.32
C VAL A 666 14.51 79.02 -23.70
N TYR A 667 14.37 79.84 -22.65
CA TYR A 667 13.11 80.09 -21.97
C TYR A 667 12.90 81.61 -21.82
N GLY A 668 11.73 82.11 -22.19
CA GLY A 668 11.44 83.55 -22.24
C GLY A 668 11.59 84.23 -20.88
N GLU A 669 12.70 84.94 -20.67
CA GLU A 669 12.90 85.91 -19.59
C GLU A 669 12.92 87.34 -20.17
N GLU A 670 12.49 88.33 -19.38
CA GLU A 670 12.56 89.74 -19.78
C GLU A 670 14.02 90.20 -19.94
N LEU A 671 14.36 90.68 -21.14
CA LEU A 671 15.70 91.20 -21.44
C LEU A 671 15.94 92.54 -20.72
N ASN A 672 16.54 92.52 -19.52
CA ASN A 672 17.04 93.74 -18.85
C ASN A 672 18.41 94.21 -19.39
N GLY A 673 18.76 95.50 -19.30
CA GLY A 673 19.92 96.09 -20.02
C GLY A 673 21.35 95.55 -19.69
N THR A 674 21.48 94.54 -18.84
CA THR A 674 22.74 93.95 -18.36
C THR A 674 23.35 92.85 -19.25
N TRP A 675 22.69 92.41 -20.32
CA TRP A 675 23.19 91.33 -21.21
C TRP A 675 24.44 91.67 -22.02
N LYS A 676 24.86 92.94 -22.04
CA LYS A 676 25.94 93.43 -22.90
C LYS A 676 27.36 93.06 -22.45
N SER A 677 27.56 92.29 -21.37
CA SER A 677 28.90 92.00 -20.83
C SER A 677 29.34 90.53 -20.87
N VAL A 678 28.74 89.66 -21.69
CA VAL A 678 29.06 88.21 -21.68
C VAL A 678 29.97 87.81 -22.84
N GLU A 679 31.01 88.60 -23.14
CA GLU A 679 32.05 88.19 -24.09
C GLU A 679 32.94 87.06 -23.53
N GLU A 680 32.94 86.81 -22.22
CA GLU A 680 33.88 85.88 -21.54
C GLU A 680 33.35 84.44 -21.31
N ASN A 681 32.05 84.16 -21.44
CA ASN A 681 31.47 82.83 -21.11
C ASN A 681 30.74 82.19 -22.31
N ALA A 682 31.45 81.90 -23.40
CA ALA A 682 30.88 81.25 -24.57
C ALA A 682 31.02 79.72 -24.52
N GLN A 683 29.90 79.02 -24.69
CA GLN A 683 29.79 77.57 -24.80
C GLN A 683 29.75 77.15 -26.29
N PHE A 684 29.93 75.86 -26.57
CA PHE A 684 29.84 75.32 -27.94
C PHE A 684 29.17 73.96 -27.96
N LEU A 685 28.40 73.68 -29.01
CA LEU A 685 27.93 72.34 -29.38
C LEU A 685 28.72 71.85 -30.59
N LEU A 686 28.85 70.54 -30.76
CA LEU A 686 29.40 69.94 -31.98
C LEU A 686 28.38 68.98 -32.58
N VAL A 687 28.31 69.00 -33.91
CA VAL A 687 27.37 68.20 -34.70
C VAL A 687 28.10 67.52 -35.86
N ALA A 688 27.59 66.37 -36.28
CA ALA A 688 27.98 65.60 -37.45
C ALA A 688 26.73 65.24 -38.28
N GLU A 689 26.87 65.11 -39.60
CA GLU A 689 25.74 64.86 -40.53
C GLU A 689 25.81 63.51 -41.24
N GLN A 690 27.01 62.97 -41.48
CA GLN A 690 27.21 61.78 -42.33
C GLN A 690 27.45 60.50 -41.55
#